data_AF-A0A674JXS6-F1
#
_entry.id   AF-A0A674JXS6-F1
#
_cell.length_a   1.000
_cell.length_b   1.000
_cell.length_c   1.000
_cell.angle_alpha   90.00
_cell.angle_beta   90.00
_cell.angle_gamma   90.00
#
_symmetry.space_group_name_H-M   'P 1'
#
loop_
_entity.id
_entity.type
_entity.pdbx_description
1 polymer ?
#
loop_
_entity_poly.entity_id
_entity_poly.type
_entity_poly.pdbx_seq_one_letter_code
_entity_poly.pdbx_strand_id
1 'polypeptide(L)'
;MVTSWLWQYESRGPRFDPLCWPLAWRAGLPLLGLWAAFPVPPNLTEPPLCPPPQLQTFGVPSPCHTYQDLTSGVPIAQVLHRIDSSWFNEAWLLRIKDDTSDNWRLKVSNLKKILQSVLEYCQDVLGHQISERHLPDVNLIGEFSDTSELGKLLQLVLGCAISCEKKQEHIQQIMTLEESVQHVVMAAIQESRKYYFLSEDLEEPDDMRQRCQELEQQISVLVEEKNTLTLENKTLKEQKNRLESDTGSKKLLLLQAQITQLQEETFRLESGKEDFRTRCEELEREVQELQHRNEELSSLAEEAQALKDEMDVLRHSSDKVGKLEAAVDAYKKKLEDLGDLRRQVRLLEERNTVYMQRTCELEEELRKANAVRSQLETHKRQVRELHGKHSEEALKAEKWQFEFRNLKEKFEALVKEKERLIEERHSLREANEELRCAQVQQTCLSQAGGPSDLPPLPNPRETIVRLQHENKMLCVQESTYREQLAELQGQLEESKRTKNRLETQQRLHQQQISELKAQVEELQKALQEQGTKAEDVSLAEDGLYMVFPDLSARKINELQQCLKKKDEDMRAMEERYKRYMDKACTVIKTLHPKQPPSKTPPEIQALKNQLQEKEVKIHHLETNLEKTRSQREQEEKLIISAWYNTGMALHQQATEQRSAASSSAQSFLAQQRQATNARRGHLGRTQPLLAKYGDKPPQLH
;
A
#
# COMPACT_ATOMS: atom_id res chain seq x y z
N MET A 1 69.12 -41.19 -0.16
CA MET A 1 68.15 -40.32 -0.85
C MET A 1 67.32 -39.47 0.11
N VAL A 2 66.92 -39.98 1.29
CA VAL A 2 66.15 -39.23 2.31
C VAL A 2 66.95 -38.07 2.93
N THR A 3 68.23 -38.26 3.20
CA THR A 3 69.11 -37.21 3.76
C THR A 3 69.45 -36.08 2.77
N SER A 4 69.41 -36.37 1.46
CA SER A 4 69.62 -35.35 0.42
C SER A 4 68.39 -34.48 0.18
N TRP A 5 67.20 -34.95 0.57
CA TRP A 5 65.94 -34.22 0.46
C TRP A 5 65.77 -33.18 1.59
N LEU A 6 66.14 -33.54 2.82
CA LEU A 6 66.11 -32.63 3.97
C LEU A 6 67.08 -31.44 3.79
N TRP A 7 68.26 -31.68 3.23
CA TRP A 7 69.26 -30.62 3.03
C TRP A 7 68.84 -29.57 1.99
N GLN A 8 68.04 -29.96 1.00
CA GLN A 8 67.57 -29.06 -0.05
C GLN A 8 66.37 -28.20 0.40
N TYR A 9 65.66 -28.64 1.45
CA TYR A 9 64.54 -27.92 2.07
C TYR A 9 65.02 -26.77 2.97
N GLU A 10 66.18 -26.92 3.61
CA GLU A 10 66.73 -25.90 4.53
C GLU A 10 67.43 -24.73 3.79
N SER A 11 67.81 -24.95 2.52
CA SER A 11 68.55 -23.96 1.71
C SER A 11 67.67 -23.06 0.82
N ARG A 12 66.38 -23.36 0.67
CA ARG A 12 65.43 -22.55 -0.10
C ARG A 12 64.20 -22.31 0.77
N GLY A 13 64.06 -21.10 1.30
CA GLY A 13 62.90 -20.69 2.10
C GLY A 13 61.55 -21.01 1.43
N PRO A 14 60.44 -20.95 2.19
CA PRO A 14 59.21 -21.67 1.88
C PRO A 14 58.60 -21.14 0.59
N ARG A 15 58.85 -21.84 -0.51
CA ARG A 15 58.07 -21.71 -1.75
C ARG A 15 57.46 -23.08 -2.00
N PHE A 16 56.13 -23.10 -1.91
CA PHE A 16 55.29 -24.24 -2.26
C PHE A 16 55.59 -24.68 -3.70
N ASP A 17 56.01 -25.93 -3.87
CA ASP A 17 56.15 -26.55 -5.19
C ASP A 17 55.14 -27.71 -5.28
N PRO A 18 54.06 -27.57 -6.08
CA PRO A 18 52.92 -28.52 -6.10
C PRO A 18 53.26 -29.91 -6.66
N LEU A 19 54.50 -30.14 -7.11
CA LEU A 19 54.96 -31.40 -7.70
C LEU A 19 55.54 -32.40 -6.67
N CYS A 20 55.69 -32.02 -5.40
CA CYS A 20 56.25 -32.91 -4.37
C CYS A 20 55.25 -33.94 -3.82
N TRP A 21 53.95 -33.67 -3.91
CA TRP A 21 52.88 -34.50 -3.34
C TRP A 21 52.66 -35.85 -4.04
N PRO A 22 52.73 -35.95 -5.39
CA PRO A 22 52.59 -37.23 -6.10
C PRO A 22 53.74 -38.23 -5.84
N LEU A 23 54.92 -37.74 -5.44
CA LEU A 23 56.11 -38.57 -5.19
C LEU A 23 56.06 -39.24 -3.81
N ALA A 24 55.54 -38.56 -2.79
CA ALA A 24 55.32 -39.15 -1.46
C ALA A 24 54.24 -40.25 -1.49
N TRP A 25 53.20 -40.08 -2.32
CA TRP A 25 52.14 -41.08 -2.51
C TRP A 25 52.64 -42.37 -3.18
N ARG A 26 53.54 -42.28 -4.17
CA ARG A 26 54.14 -43.47 -4.81
C ARG A 26 55.11 -44.25 -3.89
N ALA A 27 55.56 -43.66 -2.79
CA ALA A 27 56.55 -44.26 -1.89
C ALA A 27 55.94 -45.10 -0.75
N GLY A 28 54.61 -45.20 -0.64
CA GLY A 28 53.93 -46.08 0.33
C GLY A 28 54.16 -45.70 1.81
N LEU A 29 54.56 -44.47 2.09
CA LEU A 29 54.71 -43.97 3.47
C LEU A 29 53.32 -43.66 4.08
N PRO A 30 53.11 -43.87 5.39
CA PRO A 30 51.86 -43.50 6.04
C PRO A 30 51.65 -41.98 5.94
N LEU A 31 50.71 -41.58 5.07
CA LEU A 31 50.42 -40.18 4.69
C LEU A 31 50.18 -39.27 5.90
N LEU A 32 49.69 -39.83 7.01
CA LEU A 32 49.43 -39.12 8.26
C LEU A 32 50.70 -38.65 8.98
N GLY A 33 51.86 -39.28 8.74
CA GLY A 33 53.14 -38.88 9.32
C GLY A 33 53.83 -37.75 8.53
N LEU A 34 53.65 -37.71 7.21
CA LEU A 34 54.21 -36.66 6.35
C LEU A 34 53.44 -35.33 6.46
N TRP A 35 52.13 -35.39 6.72
CA TRP A 35 51.30 -34.19 7.01
C TRP A 35 51.61 -33.55 8.36
N ALA A 36 52.24 -34.27 9.29
CA ALA A 36 52.57 -33.80 10.64
C ALA A 36 53.90 -33.04 10.71
N ALA A 37 54.75 -33.14 9.67
CA ALA A 37 56.11 -32.61 9.70
C ALA A 37 56.27 -31.18 9.16
N PHE A 38 55.18 -30.53 8.72
CA PHE A 38 55.23 -29.16 8.18
C PHE A 38 54.81 -28.12 9.23
N PRO A 39 55.64 -27.10 9.52
CA PRO A 39 55.30 -26.05 10.47
C PRO A 39 54.26 -25.08 9.91
N VAL A 40 53.24 -24.78 10.71
CA VAL A 40 52.16 -23.83 10.40
C VAL A 40 52.66 -22.39 10.66
N PRO A 41 52.42 -21.43 9.74
CA PRO A 41 52.73 -20.03 10.00
C PRO A 41 51.82 -19.45 11.11
N PRO A 42 52.34 -18.61 12.02
CA PRO A 42 51.69 -18.29 13.30
C PRO A 42 50.58 -17.23 13.27
N ASN A 43 49.86 -17.03 12.15
CA ASN A 43 48.81 -15.99 12.08
C ASN A 43 47.60 -16.44 11.26
N LEU A 44 46.61 -17.03 11.92
CA LEU A 44 45.23 -17.15 11.45
C LEU A 44 44.28 -17.08 12.66
N THR A 45 44.13 -15.89 13.23
CA THR A 45 43.18 -15.58 14.31
C THR A 45 41.83 -15.04 13.81
N GLU A 46 41.55 -15.12 12.50
CA GLU A 46 40.23 -14.76 11.95
C GLU A 46 39.48 -16.00 11.45
N PRO A 47 38.24 -16.26 11.92
CA PRO A 47 37.40 -17.30 11.32
C PRO A 47 37.06 -16.87 9.88
N PRO A 48 37.22 -17.74 8.87
CA PRO A 48 36.94 -17.37 7.49
C PRO A 48 35.47 -16.95 7.34
N LEU A 49 35.21 -15.93 6.53
CA LEU A 49 33.89 -15.32 6.30
C LEU A 49 32.89 -16.18 5.49
N CYS A 50 33.17 -17.47 5.25
CA CYS A 50 32.29 -18.38 4.50
C CYS A 50 32.37 -19.81 5.08
N PRO A 51 31.26 -20.58 5.14
CA PRO A 51 31.28 -21.95 5.63
C PRO A 51 32.36 -22.75 4.88
N PRO A 52 33.10 -23.63 5.57
CA PRO A 52 34.26 -24.28 4.97
C PRO A 52 33.81 -25.00 3.68
N PRO A 53 34.45 -24.73 2.53
CA PRO A 53 34.15 -25.38 1.24
C PRO A 53 34.26 -26.92 1.27
N GLN A 54 34.76 -27.47 2.38
CA GLN A 54 34.80 -28.88 2.74
C GLN A 54 33.42 -29.55 2.73
N LEU A 55 32.35 -28.91 3.23
CA LEU A 55 31.02 -29.52 3.27
C LEU A 55 30.35 -29.55 1.89
N GLN A 56 30.67 -28.58 1.02
CA GLN A 56 30.12 -28.47 -0.33
C GLN A 56 30.62 -29.59 -1.25
N THR A 57 31.79 -30.15 -0.96
CA THR A 57 32.40 -31.25 -1.74
C THR A 57 31.70 -32.59 -1.50
N PHE A 58 30.97 -32.75 -0.39
CA PHE A 58 30.23 -33.98 -0.09
C PHE A 58 28.92 -34.14 -0.88
N GLY A 59 28.54 -33.19 -1.74
CA GLY A 59 27.43 -33.35 -2.71
C GLY A 59 26.06 -33.62 -2.07
N VAL A 60 25.73 -32.82 -1.05
CA VAL A 60 24.58 -32.99 -0.16
C VAL A 60 23.30 -32.36 -0.77
N PRO A 61 22.09 -32.97 -0.63
CA PRO A 61 20.86 -32.44 -1.24
C PRO A 61 20.40 -31.10 -0.66
N SER A 62 20.70 -30.83 0.60
CA SER A 62 20.31 -29.61 1.31
C SER A 62 21.29 -28.45 1.04
N PRO A 63 20.81 -27.20 0.92
CA PRO A 63 21.67 -26.04 0.69
C PRO A 63 22.70 -25.87 1.82
N CYS A 64 23.97 -25.64 1.47
CA CYS A 64 25.09 -25.48 2.41
C CYS A 64 25.97 -24.28 2.03
N HIS A 65 25.34 -23.22 1.51
CA HIS A 65 26.05 -22.05 0.98
C HIS A 65 26.38 -21.02 2.05
N THR A 66 25.61 -20.97 3.13
CA THR A 66 25.80 -20.03 4.24
C THR A 66 25.91 -20.74 5.59
N TYR A 67 26.57 -20.11 6.56
CA TYR A 67 26.62 -20.62 7.94
C TYR A 67 25.23 -20.84 8.54
N GLN A 68 24.26 -19.99 8.16
CA GLN A 68 22.88 -20.10 8.61
C GLN A 68 22.19 -21.39 8.13
N ASP A 69 22.52 -21.88 6.94
CA ASP A 69 21.97 -23.14 6.42
C ASP A 69 22.44 -24.35 7.25
N LEU A 70 23.68 -24.29 7.77
CA LEU A 70 24.29 -25.33 8.59
C LEU A 70 23.75 -25.37 10.03
N THR A 71 23.21 -24.27 10.55
CA THR A 71 22.61 -24.21 11.90
C THR A 71 21.41 -25.15 12.08
N SER A 72 20.77 -25.57 10.98
CA SER A 72 19.67 -26.54 10.98
C SER A 72 20.10 -27.95 11.44
N GLY A 73 21.40 -28.26 11.33
CA GLY A 73 21.97 -29.59 11.55
C GLY A 73 21.69 -30.60 10.43
N VAL A 74 20.74 -30.32 9.53
CA VAL A 74 20.35 -31.25 8.45
C VAL A 74 21.51 -31.52 7.48
N PRO A 75 22.22 -30.50 6.94
CA PRO A 75 23.35 -30.75 6.06
C PRO A 75 24.49 -31.52 6.75
N ILE A 76 24.74 -31.22 8.04
CA ILE A 76 25.80 -31.88 8.83
C ILE A 76 25.48 -33.36 9.02
N ALA A 77 24.22 -33.70 9.32
CA ALA A 77 23.79 -35.08 9.45
C ALA A 77 23.92 -35.86 8.14
N GLN A 78 23.59 -35.23 7.01
CA GLN A 78 23.75 -35.85 5.69
C GLN A 78 25.23 -36.09 5.33
N VAL A 79 26.15 -35.20 5.76
CA VAL A 79 27.60 -35.43 5.61
C VAL A 79 28.08 -36.59 6.47
N LEU A 80 27.64 -36.67 7.73
CA LEU A 80 27.99 -37.79 8.61
C LEU A 80 27.53 -39.15 8.05
N HIS A 81 26.34 -39.21 7.46
CA HIS A 81 25.86 -40.40 6.74
C HIS A 81 26.77 -40.82 5.59
N ARG A 82 27.39 -39.86 4.88
CA ARG A 82 28.36 -40.16 3.80
C ARG A 82 29.73 -40.58 4.33
N ILE A 83 30.17 -39.99 5.45
CA ILE A 83 31.43 -40.34 6.10
C ILE A 83 31.43 -41.81 6.50
N ASP A 84 30.37 -42.25 7.17
CA ASP A 84 30.21 -43.62 7.60
C ASP A 84 28.73 -44.03 7.68
N SER A 85 28.23 -44.61 6.59
CA SER A 85 26.85 -45.08 6.49
C SER A 85 26.56 -46.30 7.38
N SER A 86 27.59 -46.96 7.93
CA SER A 86 27.41 -48.10 8.83
C SER A 86 26.96 -47.65 10.22
N TRP A 87 27.54 -46.55 10.71
CA TRP A 87 27.19 -45.94 11.99
C TRP A 87 26.04 -44.94 11.85
N PHE A 88 26.21 -43.95 10.97
CA PHE A 88 25.21 -42.93 10.70
C PHE A 88 24.21 -43.43 9.66
N ASN A 89 23.48 -44.50 9.94
CA ASN A 89 22.57 -45.13 8.97
C ASN A 89 21.32 -44.29 8.63
N GLU A 90 20.53 -44.71 7.64
CA GLU A 90 19.29 -44.01 7.23
C GLU A 90 18.27 -43.88 8.37
N ALA A 91 18.20 -44.87 9.27
CA ALA A 91 17.29 -44.83 10.42
C ALA A 91 17.69 -43.73 11.43
N TRP A 92 18.98 -43.46 11.59
CA TRP A 92 19.48 -42.34 12.38
C TRP A 92 19.19 -41.01 11.68
N LEU A 93 19.43 -40.92 10.37
CA LEU A 93 19.19 -39.71 9.58
C LEU A 93 17.72 -39.26 9.64
N LEU A 94 16.77 -40.21 9.60
CA LEU A 94 15.33 -39.95 9.76
C LEU A 94 14.94 -39.33 11.13
N ARG A 95 15.82 -39.41 12.15
CA ARG A 95 15.57 -38.77 13.45
C ARG A 95 15.85 -37.27 13.43
N ILE A 96 16.53 -36.78 12.39
CA ILE A 96 16.82 -35.36 12.16
C ILE A 96 15.63 -34.77 11.39
N LYS A 97 15.10 -33.64 11.86
CA LYS A 97 13.94 -33.00 11.25
C LYS A 97 14.37 -31.99 10.19
N ASP A 98 13.78 -32.06 8.99
CA ASP A 98 14.09 -31.16 7.87
C ASP A 98 13.39 -29.78 7.98
N ASP A 99 12.16 -29.74 8.51
CA ASP A 99 11.35 -28.51 8.64
C ASP A 99 11.80 -27.63 9.83
N THR A 100 12.96 -26.97 9.70
CA THR A 100 13.59 -26.20 10.79
C THR A 100 13.71 -24.69 10.51
N SER A 101 13.05 -24.17 9.47
CA SER A 101 13.39 -22.88 8.85
C SER A 101 13.53 -21.70 9.82
N ASP A 102 12.77 -21.65 10.93
CA ASP A 102 12.91 -20.58 11.96
C ASP A 102 12.82 -21.05 13.42
N ASN A 103 12.68 -22.35 13.68
CA ASN A 103 12.50 -22.83 15.05
C ASN A 103 13.83 -23.23 15.69
N TRP A 104 14.48 -22.27 16.37
CA TRP A 104 15.76 -22.49 17.04
C TRP A 104 15.77 -23.69 18.00
N ARG A 105 14.63 -24.00 18.65
CA ARG A 105 14.53 -25.18 19.53
C ARG A 105 14.64 -26.50 18.77
N LEU A 106 14.11 -26.56 17.55
CA LEU A 106 14.26 -27.73 16.68
C LEU A 106 15.70 -27.82 16.14
N LYS A 107 16.33 -26.69 15.81
CA LYS A 107 17.75 -26.62 15.44
C LYS A 107 18.65 -27.18 16.55
N VAL A 108 18.49 -26.68 17.78
CA VAL A 108 19.22 -27.17 18.96
C VAL A 108 18.95 -28.67 19.19
N SER A 109 17.71 -29.13 19.00
CA SER A 109 17.37 -30.55 19.16
C SER A 109 18.08 -31.44 18.13
N ASN A 110 18.16 -31.00 16.87
CA ASN A 110 18.91 -31.70 15.82
C ASN A 110 20.42 -31.71 16.15
N LEU A 111 20.99 -30.55 16.50
CA LEU A 111 22.41 -30.41 16.82
C LEU A 111 22.81 -31.25 18.04
N LYS A 112 21.96 -31.36 19.07
CA LYS A 112 22.19 -32.26 20.22
C LYS A 112 22.30 -33.72 19.81
N LYS A 113 21.42 -34.19 18.91
CA LYS A 113 21.47 -35.57 18.39
C LYS A 113 22.74 -35.80 17.58
N ILE A 114 23.13 -34.83 16.77
CA ILE A 114 24.35 -34.89 15.95
C ILE A 114 25.59 -34.96 16.84
N LEU A 115 25.74 -34.02 17.78
CA LEU A 115 26.87 -33.99 18.70
C LEU A 115 26.95 -35.29 19.50
N GLN A 116 25.83 -35.76 20.07
CA GLN A 116 25.81 -37.01 20.82
C GLN A 116 26.31 -38.20 19.98
N SER A 117 25.77 -38.37 18.76
CA SER A 117 26.18 -39.50 17.91
C SER A 117 27.61 -39.39 17.38
N VAL A 118 28.14 -38.16 17.23
CA VAL A 118 29.56 -37.93 16.89
C VAL A 118 30.47 -38.27 18.06
N LEU A 119 30.11 -37.90 19.29
CA LEU A 119 30.89 -38.26 20.48
C LEU A 119 30.89 -39.77 20.71
N GLU A 120 29.73 -40.41 20.59
CA GLU A 120 29.60 -41.88 20.66
C GLU A 120 30.45 -42.54 19.55
N TYR A 121 30.44 -42.02 18.31
CA TYR A 121 31.31 -42.52 17.24
C TYR A 121 32.81 -42.38 17.55
N CYS A 122 33.23 -41.21 18.05
CA CYS A 122 34.61 -40.96 18.41
C CYS A 122 35.09 -41.88 19.54
N GLN A 123 34.23 -42.18 20.51
CA GLN A 123 34.56 -43.06 21.62
C GLN A 123 34.48 -44.55 21.24
N ASP A 124 33.38 -44.99 20.62
CA ASP A 124 33.09 -46.41 20.43
C ASP A 124 33.73 -46.99 19.15
N VAL A 125 33.86 -46.18 18.09
CA VAL A 125 34.43 -46.62 16.80
C VAL A 125 35.87 -46.17 16.65
N LEU A 126 36.16 -44.90 16.96
CA LEU A 126 37.52 -44.38 16.80
C LEU A 126 38.40 -44.65 18.03
N GLY A 127 37.84 -44.90 19.22
CA GLY A 127 38.59 -45.18 20.44
C GLY A 127 39.24 -43.95 21.10
N HIS A 128 38.78 -42.74 20.79
CA HIS A 128 39.37 -41.48 21.29
C HIS A 128 38.46 -40.79 22.30
N GLN A 129 39.03 -40.32 23.42
CA GLN A 129 38.31 -39.50 24.39
C GLN A 129 38.46 -38.01 24.07
N ILE A 130 37.34 -37.36 23.79
CA ILE A 130 37.29 -35.91 23.53
C ILE A 130 37.25 -35.16 24.87
N SER A 131 38.20 -34.24 25.08
CA SER A 131 38.26 -33.41 26.28
C SER A 131 37.05 -32.46 26.38
N GLU A 132 36.46 -32.33 27.57
CA GLU A 132 35.27 -31.49 27.83
C GLU A 132 35.44 -30.01 27.43
N ARG A 133 36.67 -29.50 27.45
CA ARG A 133 36.98 -28.10 27.10
C ARG A 133 36.75 -27.74 25.63
N HIS A 134 36.61 -28.73 24.75
CA HIS A 134 36.45 -28.51 23.31
C HIS A 134 35.09 -28.98 22.77
N LEU A 135 34.13 -29.28 23.65
CA LEU A 135 32.75 -29.58 23.27
C LEU A 135 32.05 -28.33 22.75
N PRO A 136 31.43 -28.36 21.54
CA PRO A 136 30.70 -27.23 21.00
C PRO A 136 29.39 -27.00 21.76
N ASP A 137 29.07 -25.74 22.09
CA ASP A 137 27.79 -25.40 22.69
C ASP A 137 26.71 -25.26 21.61
N VAL A 138 25.98 -26.35 21.41
CA VAL A 138 24.86 -26.45 20.46
C VAL A 138 23.70 -25.49 20.74
N ASN A 139 23.56 -24.95 21.96
CA ASN A 139 22.53 -23.95 22.24
C ASN A 139 22.91 -22.60 21.60
N LEU A 140 24.19 -22.20 21.70
CA LEU A 140 24.70 -20.98 21.07
C LEU A 140 24.60 -21.04 19.54
N ILE A 141 24.85 -22.20 18.94
CA ILE A 141 24.69 -22.41 17.50
C ILE A 141 23.22 -22.26 17.08
N GLY A 142 22.29 -22.88 17.81
CA GLY A 142 20.88 -22.88 17.41
C GLY A 142 20.15 -21.57 17.66
N GLU A 143 20.46 -20.86 18.75
CA GLU A 143 19.78 -19.62 19.19
C GLU A 143 20.42 -18.36 18.60
N PHE A 144 21.76 -18.31 18.53
CA PHE A 144 22.51 -17.13 18.09
C PHE A 144 23.24 -17.31 16.76
N SER A 145 23.18 -18.49 16.14
CA SER A 145 23.93 -18.81 14.91
C SER A 145 25.43 -18.54 15.05
N ASP A 146 25.99 -18.81 16.23
CA ASP A 146 27.41 -18.55 16.52
C ASP A 146 28.32 -19.39 15.61
N THR A 147 29.18 -18.69 14.87
CA THR A 147 30.10 -19.27 13.89
C THR A 147 31.31 -19.95 14.53
N SER A 148 31.69 -19.52 15.74
CA SER A 148 32.81 -20.10 16.48
C SER A 148 32.46 -21.50 16.99
N GLU A 149 31.31 -21.64 17.67
CA GLU A 149 30.81 -22.93 18.16
C GLU A 149 30.43 -23.87 17.01
N LEU A 150 29.88 -23.33 15.91
CA LEU A 150 29.63 -24.11 14.71
C LEU A 150 30.95 -24.61 14.08
N GLY A 151 32.00 -23.80 14.09
CA GLY A 151 33.34 -24.19 13.65
C GLY A 151 33.89 -25.39 14.44
N LYS A 152 33.76 -25.37 15.76
CA LYS A 152 34.15 -26.51 16.63
C LYS A 152 33.39 -27.79 16.29
N LEU A 153 32.07 -27.69 16.06
CA LEU A 153 31.26 -28.84 15.65
C LEU A 153 31.71 -29.40 14.29
N LEU A 154 31.98 -28.53 13.33
CA LEU A 154 32.48 -28.94 12.01
C LEU A 154 33.89 -29.55 12.07
N GLN A 155 34.75 -29.06 12.97
CA GLN A 155 36.08 -29.63 13.21
C GLN A 155 36.00 -31.06 13.75
N LEU A 156 35.04 -31.36 14.63
CA LEU A 156 34.77 -32.73 15.09
C LEU A 156 34.31 -33.64 13.95
N VAL A 157 33.41 -33.15 13.09
CA VAL A 157 32.92 -33.88 11.91
C VAL A 157 34.06 -34.15 10.92
N LEU A 158 34.93 -33.16 10.68
CA LEU A 158 36.14 -33.33 9.87
C LEU A 158 37.09 -34.36 10.50
N GLY A 159 37.27 -34.31 11.82
CA GLY A 159 38.01 -35.31 12.60
C GLY A 159 37.48 -36.74 12.41
N CYS A 160 36.15 -36.89 12.31
CA CYS A 160 35.52 -38.17 11.98
C CYS A 160 35.82 -38.60 10.54
N ALA A 161 35.73 -37.68 9.57
CA ALA A 161 35.97 -37.96 8.15
C ALA A 161 37.40 -38.46 7.84
N ILE A 162 38.41 -37.94 8.56
CA ILE A 162 39.82 -38.34 8.38
C ILE A 162 40.20 -39.59 9.19
N SER A 163 39.36 -39.98 10.14
CA SER A 163 39.63 -41.09 11.06
C SER A 163 38.80 -42.34 10.73
N CYS A 164 37.76 -42.22 9.90
CA CYS A 164 36.94 -43.34 9.47
C CYS A 164 37.69 -44.34 8.56
N GLU A 165 37.10 -45.52 8.33
CA GLU A 165 37.69 -46.55 7.48
C GLU A 165 37.94 -46.07 6.04
N LYS A 166 37.05 -45.20 5.53
CA LYS A 166 37.14 -44.59 4.19
C LYS A 166 37.96 -43.29 4.15
N LYS A 167 38.81 -43.03 5.15
CA LYS A 167 39.63 -41.80 5.23
C LYS A 167 40.40 -41.46 3.96
N GLN A 168 40.84 -42.47 3.19
CA GLN A 168 41.59 -42.23 1.95
C GLN A 168 40.76 -41.51 0.87
N GLU A 169 39.47 -41.83 0.73
CA GLU A 169 38.59 -41.17 -0.24
C GLU A 169 38.34 -39.71 0.15
N HIS A 170 38.11 -39.45 1.44
CA HIS A 170 37.88 -38.11 1.97
C HIS A 170 39.15 -37.24 1.91
N ILE A 171 40.33 -37.80 2.23
CA ILE A 171 41.61 -37.09 2.09
C ILE A 171 41.88 -36.75 0.62
N GLN A 172 41.58 -37.67 -0.31
CA GLN A 172 41.75 -37.41 -1.74
C GLN A 172 40.81 -36.30 -2.24
N GLN A 173 39.58 -36.22 -1.72
CA GLN A 173 38.66 -35.11 -2.00
C GLN A 173 39.19 -33.78 -1.45
N ILE A 174 39.73 -33.75 -0.23
CA ILE A 174 40.36 -32.55 0.34
C ILE A 174 41.49 -32.04 -0.56
N MET A 175 42.28 -32.94 -1.16
CA MET A 175 43.36 -32.60 -2.08
C MET A 175 42.90 -32.03 -3.44
N THR A 176 41.61 -32.10 -3.77
CA THR A 176 41.04 -31.48 -4.98
C THR A 176 40.52 -30.07 -4.74
N LEU A 177 40.49 -29.60 -3.49
CA LEU A 177 40.05 -28.25 -3.11
C LEU A 177 41.10 -27.18 -3.47
N GLU A 178 40.68 -25.92 -3.46
CA GLU A 178 41.58 -24.77 -3.64
C GLU A 178 42.66 -24.71 -2.54
N GLU A 179 43.87 -24.26 -2.88
CA GLU A 179 45.04 -24.27 -2.00
C GLU A 179 44.79 -23.52 -0.67
N SER A 180 44.11 -22.37 -0.72
CA SER A 180 43.72 -21.61 0.48
C SER A 180 42.84 -22.42 1.44
N VAL A 181 41.94 -23.24 0.89
CA VAL A 181 41.05 -24.12 1.67
C VAL A 181 41.84 -25.29 2.24
N GLN A 182 42.73 -25.91 1.44
CA GLN A 182 43.57 -27.02 1.90
C GLN A 182 44.39 -26.66 3.15
N HIS A 183 44.93 -25.44 3.20
CA HIS A 183 45.67 -24.94 4.36
C HIS A 183 44.81 -24.84 5.62
N VAL A 184 43.59 -24.30 5.51
CA VAL A 184 42.65 -24.20 6.64
C VAL A 184 42.23 -25.59 7.13
N VAL A 185 41.97 -26.52 6.20
CA VAL A 185 41.66 -27.93 6.52
C VAL A 185 42.82 -28.56 7.29
N MET A 186 44.05 -28.36 6.80
CA MET A 186 45.25 -28.96 7.39
C MET A 186 45.51 -28.43 8.80
N ALA A 187 45.36 -27.13 9.02
CA ALA A 187 45.46 -26.53 10.35
C ALA A 187 44.40 -27.11 11.30
N ALA A 188 43.14 -27.20 10.86
CA ALA A 188 42.06 -27.77 11.65
C ALA A 188 42.29 -29.26 11.98
N ILE A 189 42.89 -30.03 11.05
CA ILE A 189 43.25 -31.44 11.25
C ILE A 189 44.41 -31.57 12.26
N GLN A 190 45.47 -30.77 12.13
CA GLN A 190 46.60 -30.81 13.05
C GLN A 190 46.19 -30.37 14.47
N GLU A 191 45.37 -29.34 14.57
CA GLU A 191 44.77 -28.91 15.82
C GLU A 191 43.87 -30.01 16.39
N SER A 192 43.02 -30.63 15.56
CA SER A 192 42.19 -31.74 16.02
C SER A 192 43.05 -32.87 16.61
N ARG A 193 44.17 -33.24 15.97
CA ARG A 193 45.10 -34.26 16.48
C ARG A 193 45.78 -33.89 17.79
N LYS A 194 46.23 -32.65 17.92
CA LYS A 194 46.92 -32.16 19.12
C LYS A 194 46.00 -32.11 20.35
N TYR A 195 44.74 -31.75 20.15
CA TYR A 195 43.79 -31.53 21.26
C TYR A 195 42.87 -32.72 21.54
N TYR A 196 42.66 -33.62 20.56
CA TYR A 196 41.71 -34.74 20.69
C TYR A 196 42.34 -36.13 20.51
N PHE A 197 43.57 -36.26 19.98
CA PHE A 197 44.15 -37.58 19.62
C PHE A 197 45.50 -37.92 20.26
N LEU A 198 46.29 -36.96 20.78
CA LEU A 198 47.58 -37.21 21.41
C LEU A 198 47.53 -36.88 22.92
N SER A 199 47.25 -37.89 23.74
CA SER A 199 47.48 -37.84 25.21
C SER A 199 48.27 -39.06 25.70
N GLU A 200 48.95 -39.77 24.79
CA GLU A 200 49.70 -40.98 25.12
C GLU A 200 51.07 -40.97 24.44
N ASP A 201 51.89 -39.95 24.75
CA ASP A 201 53.34 -40.06 24.64
C ASP A 201 53.87 -40.50 26.02
N LEU A 202 53.89 -41.83 26.24
CA LEU A 202 54.62 -42.44 27.34
C LEU A 202 56.08 -42.62 26.92
N GLU A 203 56.99 -41.86 27.53
CA GLU A 203 58.42 -42.18 27.54
C GLU A 203 58.63 -43.52 28.30
N GLU A 204 59.41 -44.44 27.71
CA GLU A 204 59.61 -45.80 28.25
C GLU A 204 60.52 -45.83 29.52
N PRO A 205 60.32 -46.77 30.47
CA PRO A 205 60.91 -46.73 31.82
C PRO A 205 62.33 -47.31 31.95
N ASP A 206 62.95 -47.81 30.87
CA ASP A 206 64.20 -48.58 30.94
C ASP A 206 65.46 -47.71 30.91
N ASP A 207 65.45 -46.56 30.21
CA ASP A 207 66.61 -45.67 30.08
C ASP A 207 67.03 -45.03 31.42
N MET A 208 66.09 -44.82 32.34
CA MET A 208 66.38 -44.23 33.66
C MET A 208 67.08 -45.19 34.62
N ARG A 209 66.84 -46.52 34.52
CA ARG A 209 67.50 -47.49 35.39
C ARG A 209 68.98 -47.66 35.06
N GLN A 210 69.30 -47.63 33.77
CA GLN A 210 70.67 -47.79 33.30
C GLN A 210 71.55 -46.62 33.73
N ARG A 211 70.99 -45.39 33.68
CA ARG A 211 71.66 -44.16 34.11
C ARG A 211 71.92 -44.09 35.61
N CYS A 212 71.02 -44.67 36.43
CA CYS A 212 71.24 -44.78 37.87
C CYS A 212 72.41 -45.74 38.22
N GLN A 213 72.55 -46.86 37.51
CA GLN A 213 73.63 -47.82 37.78
C GLN A 213 75.02 -47.29 37.40
N GLU A 214 75.12 -46.51 36.32
CA GLU A 214 76.38 -45.88 35.89
C GLU A 214 76.89 -44.83 36.90
N LEU A 215 75.98 -44.06 37.50
CA LEU A 215 76.32 -43.05 38.51
C LEU A 215 76.80 -43.69 39.82
N GLU A 216 76.24 -44.82 40.23
CA GLU A 216 76.68 -45.54 41.43
C GLU A 216 78.13 -46.06 41.31
N GLN A 217 78.53 -46.53 40.13
CA GLN A 217 79.92 -46.95 39.89
C GLN A 217 80.91 -45.77 39.94
N GLN A 218 80.55 -44.60 39.38
CA GLN A 218 81.38 -43.40 39.46
C GLN A 218 81.60 -42.93 40.91
N ILE A 219 80.57 -43.01 41.74
CA ILE A 219 80.68 -42.62 43.16
C ILE A 219 81.67 -43.53 43.89
N SER A 220 81.68 -44.83 43.60
CA SER A 220 82.61 -45.77 44.26
C SER A 220 84.08 -45.45 43.95
N VAL A 221 84.40 -45.15 42.69
CA VAL A 221 85.77 -44.81 42.26
C VAL A 221 86.24 -43.50 42.90
N LEU A 222 85.37 -42.48 42.94
CA LEU A 222 85.70 -41.19 43.54
C LEU A 222 85.92 -41.28 45.06
N VAL A 223 85.24 -42.21 45.75
CA VAL A 223 85.45 -42.45 47.18
C VAL A 223 86.83 -43.05 47.45
N GLU A 224 87.30 -43.96 46.60
CA GLU A 224 88.64 -44.56 46.72
C GLU A 224 89.74 -43.52 46.47
N GLU A 225 89.61 -42.68 45.44
CA GLU A 225 90.54 -41.58 45.15
C GLU A 225 90.57 -40.52 46.28
N LYS A 226 89.42 -40.20 46.86
CA LYS A 226 89.38 -39.31 48.03
C LYS A 226 90.20 -39.90 49.19
N ASN A 227 90.09 -41.20 49.44
CA ASN A 227 90.80 -41.83 50.55
C ASN A 227 92.32 -41.84 50.33
N THR A 228 92.80 -42.06 49.11
CA THR A 228 94.24 -41.98 48.79
C THR A 228 94.79 -40.57 48.94
N LEU A 229 94.09 -39.55 48.40
CA LEU A 229 94.49 -38.14 48.52
C LEU A 229 94.49 -37.63 49.97
N THR A 230 93.58 -38.13 50.82
CA THR A 230 93.58 -37.77 52.25
C THR A 230 94.79 -38.32 52.99
N LEU A 231 95.35 -39.46 52.55
CA LEU A 231 96.53 -40.05 53.16
C LEU A 231 97.79 -39.26 52.78
N GLU A 232 97.92 -38.86 51.50
CA GLU A 232 99.02 -38.00 51.04
C GLU A 232 99.01 -36.61 51.69
N ASN A 233 97.84 -36.03 51.92
CA ASN A 233 97.76 -34.74 52.61
C ASN A 233 98.26 -34.80 54.06
N LYS A 234 98.09 -35.94 54.74
CA LYS A 234 98.59 -36.11 56.10
C LYS A 234 100.11 -36.16 56.13
N THR A 235 100.72 -36.92 55.21
CA THR A 235 102.18 -37.04 55.14
C THR A 235 102.86 -35.72 54.75
N LEU A 236 102.27 -34.93 53.85
CA LEU A 236 102.78 -33.61 53.48
C LEU A 236 102.69 -32.60 54.63
N LYS A 237 101.62 -32.62 55.43
CA LYS A 237 101.48 -31.75 56.62
C LYS A 237 102.55 -32.05 57.68
N GLU A 238 102.88 -33.31 57.88
CA GLU A 238 103.92 -33.71 58.83
C GLU A 238 105.32 -33.28 58.39
N GLN A 239 105.58 -33.23 57.06
CA GLN A 239 106.84 -32.74 56.51
C GLN A 239 106.98 -31.22 56.65
N LYS A 240 105.90 -30.46 56.41
CA LYS A 240 105.89 -29.00 56.55
C LYS A 240 106.19 -28.54 57.98
N ASN A 241 105.59 -29.20 58.97
CA ASN A 241 105.75 -28.83 60.38
C ASN A 241 107.19 -29.01 60.89
N ARG A 242 108.03 -29.82 60.23
CA ARG A 242 109.44 -30.03 60.63
C ARG A 242 110.36 -28.89 60.18
N LEU A 243 109.95 -28.04 59.24
CA LEU A 243 110.78 -26.99 58.65
C LEU A 243 110.61 -25.61 59.32
N GLU A 244 109.61 -25.42 60.20
CA GLU A 244 109.16 -24.10 60.68
C GLU A 244 109.62 -23.73 62.12
N SER A 245 110.83 -24.14 62.56
CA SER A 245 111.32 -23.83 63.91
C SER A 245 112.49 -22.83 63.93
N ASP A 246 112.18 -21.53 63.78
CA ASP A 246 112.96 -20.48 64.47
C ASP A 246 112.22 -19.12 64.58
N THR A 247 112.65 -18.29 65.53
CA THR A 247 111.98 -17.12 66.14
C THR A 247 111.49 -15.97 65.22
N GLY A 248 111.78 -15.96 63.91
CA GLY A 248 111.08 -15.13 62.92
C GLY A 248 109.61 -15.53 62.70
N SER A 249 109.25 -16.75 63.11
CA SER A 249 107.93 -17.35 62.89
C SER A 249 106.78 -16.63 63.61
N LYS A 250 106.98 -16.04 64.79
CA LYS A 250 105.85 -15.44 65.54
C LYS A 250 105.31 -14.14 64.92
N LYS A 251 106.19 -13.23 64.47
CA LYS A 251 105.78 -12.01 63.75
C LYS A 251 105.25 -12.33 62.35
N LEU A 252 105.87 -13.29 61.67
CA LEU A 252 105.40 -13.79 60.37
C LEU A 252 104.01 -14.43 60.50
N LEU A 253 103.77 -15.26 61.51
CA LEU A 253 102.46 -15.88 61.78
C LEU A 253 101.37 -14.85 62.12
N LEU A 254 101.71 -13.80 62.87
CA LEU A 254 100.74 -12.76 63.24
C LEU A 254 100.35 -11.88 62.05
N LEU A 255 101.33 -11.49 61.21
CA LEU A 255 101.06 -10.82 59.94
C LEU A 255 100.31 -11.73 58.97
N GLN A 256 100.65 -13.02 58.93
CA GLN A 256 99.95 -14.02 58.12
C GLN A 256 98.49 -14.15 58.56
N ALA A 257 98.21 -14.21 59.86
CA ALA A 257 96.85 -14.27 60.40
C ALA A 257 96.04 -12.99 60.09
N GLN A 258 96.69 -11.83 60.11
CA GLN A 258 96.05 -10.55 59.75
C GLN A 258 95.77 -10.47 58.25
N ILE A 259 96.68 -10.96 57.39
CA ILE A 259 96.46 -11.09 55.95
C ILE A 259 95.28 -12.03 55.67
N THR A 260 95.21 -13.19 56.33
CA THR A 260 94.09 -14.12 56.15
C THR A 260 92.76 -13.53 56.62
N GLN A 261 92.73 -12.81 57.75
CA GLN A 261 91.51 -12.15 58.22
C GLN A 261 91.04 -11.07 57.23
N LEU A 262 91.95 -10.22 56.74
CA LEU A 262 91.61 -9.20 55.74
C LEU A 262 91.16 -9.84 54.43
N GLN A 263 91.76 -10.96 54.02
CA GLN A 263 91.32 -11.72 52.84
C GLN A 263 89.91 -12.29 53.03
N GLU A 264 89.60 -12.85 54.20
CA GLU A 264 88.27 -13.35 54.55
C GLU A 264 87.23 -12.23 54.60
N GLU A 265 87.55 -11.08 55.18
CA GLU A 265 86.67 -9.90 55.20
C GLU A 265 86.45 -9.34 53.79
N THR A 266 87.50 -9.29 52.97
CA THR A 266 87.41 -8.85 51.56
C THR A 266 86.51 -9.80 50.78
N PHE A 267 86.70 -11.12 50.92
CA PHE A 267 85.85 -12.12 50.28
C PHE A 267 84.40 -12.02 50.74
N ARG A 268 84.15 -11.82 52.04
CA ARG A 268 82.79 -11.66 52.58
C ARG A 268 82.11 -10.40 52.03
N LEU A 269 82.84 -9.29 51.93
CA LEU A 269 82.33 -8.05 51.36
C LEU A 269 82.11 -8.16 49.85
N GLU A 270 82.98 -8.86 49.13
CA GLU A 270 82.82 -9.15 47.71
C GLU A 270 81.60 -10.03 47.45
N SER A 271 81.41 -11.10 48.24
CA SER A 271 80.21 -11.93 48.19
C SER A 271 78.94 -11.12 48.47
N GLY A 272 78.94 -10.30 49.52
CA GLY A 272 77.77 -9.45 49.83
C GLY A 272 77.48 -8.42 48.74
N LYS A 273 78.52 -7.81 48.15
CA LYS A 273 78.38 -6.90 47.00
C LYS A 273 77.78 -7.61 45.80
N GLU A 274 78.18 -8.86 45.56
CA GLU A 274 77.64 -9.68 44.48
C GLU A 274 76.14 -9.98 44.68
N ASP A 275 75.75 -10.40 45.88
CA ASP A 275 74.36 -10.65 46.23
C ASP A 275 73.48 -9.40 46.05
N PHE A 276 73.98 -8.23 46.47
CA PHE A 276 73.28 -6.97 46.25
C PHE A 276 73.19 -6.60 44.76
N ARG A 277 74.23 -6.88 43.97
CA ARG A 277 74.23 -6.65 42.52
C ARG A 277 73.18 -7.51 41.84
N THR A 278 73.13 -8.80 42.12
CA THR A 278 72.10 -9.71 41.58
C THR A 278 70.70 -9.26 41.97
N ARG A 279 70.50 -8.80 43.22
CA ARG A 279 69.20 -8.29 43.67
C ARG A 279 68.80 -6.98 43.00
N CYS A 280 69.74 -6.10 42.70
CA CYS A 280 69.48 -4.90 41.90
C CYS A 280 69.07 -5.28 40.47
N GLU A 281 69.78 -6.21 39.83
CA GLU A 281 69.44 -6.72 38.49
C GLU A 281 68.04 -7.38 38.46
N GLU A 282 67.67 -8.12 39.51
CA GLU A 282 66.33 -8.69 39.67
C GLU A 282 65.24 -7.62 39.79
N LEU A 283 65.44 -6.62 40.65
CA LEU A 283 64.48 -5.53 40.83
C LEU A 283 64.36 -4.67 39.56
N GLU A 284 65.46 -4.43 38.83
CA GLU A 284 65.43 -3.73 37.54
C GLU A 284 64.60 -4.50 36.51
N ARG A 285 64.73 -5.84 36.46
CA ARG A 285 63.92 -6.68 35.59
C ARG A 285 62.44 -6.63 35.96
N GLU A 286 62.10 -6.72 37.25
CA GLU A 286 60.72 -6.60 37.73
C GLU A 286 60.11 -5.23 37.39
N VAL A 287 60.88 -4.15 37.51
CA VAL A 287 60.44 -2.81 37.12
C VAL A 287 60.16 -2.74 35.61
N GLN A 288 61.03 -3.32 34.77
CA GLN A 288 60.81 -3.36 33.33
C GLN A 288 59.57 -4.19 32.96
N GLU A 289 59.37 -5.35 33.59
CA GLU A 289 58.18 -6.18 33.38
C GLU A 289 56.90 -5.44 33.79
N LEU A 290 56.91 -4.74 34.93
CA LEU A 290 55.78 -3.93 35.38
C LEU A 290 55.53 -2.73 34.46
N GLN A 291 56.57 -2.10 33.91
CA GLN A 291 56.44 -1.03 32.93
C GLN A 291 55.77 -1.53 31.64
N HIS A 292 56.26 -2.64 31.08
CA HIS A 292 55.65 -3.26 29.89
C HIS A 292 54.17 -3.61 30.12
N ARG A 293 53.86 -4.20 31.28
CA ARG A 293 52.49 -4.56 31.64
C ARG A 293 51.59 -3.33 31.79
N ASN A 294 52.12 -2.21 32.25
CA ASN A 294 51.38 -0.96 32.37
C ASN A 294 51.13 -0.32 30.99
N GLU A 295 52.08 -0.43 30.06
CA GLU A 295 51.92 0.00 28.67
C GLU A 295 50.84 -0.82 27.96
N GLU A 296 50.84 -2.15 28.10
CA GLU A 296 49.78 -3.02 27.59
C GLU A 296 48.40 -2.69 28.17
N LEU A 297 48.32 -2.46 29.49
CA LEU A 297 47.06 -2.07 30.12
C LEU A 297 46.59 -0.69 29.64
N SER A 298 47.52 0.23 29.36
CA SER A 298 47.21 1.55 28.81
C SER A 298 46.70 1.45 27.37
N SER A 299 47.32 0.63 26.51
CA SER A 299 46.85 0.43 25.14
C SER A 299 45.46 -0.23 25.09
N LEU A 300 45.21 -1.23 25.95
CA LEU A 300 43.90 -1.85 26.08
C LEU A 300 42.83 -0.85 26.57
N ALA A 301 43.20 0.08 27.46
CA ALA A 301 42.28 1.13 27.90
C ALA A 301 41.95 2.13 26.78
N GLU A 302 42.93 2.47 25.95
CA GLU A 302 42.73 3.31 24.76
C GLU A 302 41.82 2.62 23.72
N GLU A 303 42.04 1.33 23.44
CA GLU A 303 41.20 0.52 22.56
C GLU A 303 39.76 0.41 23.09
N ALA A 304 39.60 0.16 24.39
CA ALA A 304 38.27 0.12 25.02
C ALA A 304 37.54 1.47 24.92
N GLN A 305 38.27 2.59 25.00
CA GLN A 305 37.71 3.92 24.80
C GLN A 305 37.33 4.17 23.33
N ALA A 306 38.16 3.76 22.38
CA ALA A 306 37.85 3.86 20.95
C ALA A 306 36.60 3.06 20.57
N LEU A 307 36.50 1.80 21.04
CA LEU A 307 35.32 0.96 20.83
C LEU A 307 34.05 1.57 21.44
N LYS A 308 34.18 2.24 22.60
CA LYS A 308 33.06 2.95 23.22
C LYS A 308 32.60 4.14 22.38
N ASP A 309 33.52 4.90 21.83
CA ASP A 309 33.21 6.03 20.94
C ASP A 309 32.53 5.53 19.65
N GLU A 310 32.99 4.42 19.08
CA GLU A 310 32.34 3.76 17.94
C GLU A 310 30.92 3.28 18.29
N MET A 311 30.73 2.66 19.45
CA MET A 311 29.40 2.27 19.92
C MET A 311 28.45 3.47 20.06
N ASP A 312 28.94 4.62 20.53
CA ASP A 312 28.12 5.82 20.67
C ASP A 312 27.76 6.43 19.30
N VAL A 313 28.66 6.38 18.32
CA VAL A 313 28.36 6.72 16.92
C VAL A 313 27.30 5.78 16.35
N LEU A 314 27.43 4.47 16.58
CA LEU A 314 26.46 3.48 16.12
C LEU A 314 25.09 3.69 16.78
N ARG A 315 25.03 3.99 18.08
CA ARG A 315 23.78 4.37 18.77
C ARG A 315 23.12 5.59 18.15
N HIS A 316 23.89 6.65 17.87
CA HIS A 316 23.34 7.82 17.19
C HIS A 316 22.81 7.51 15.78
N SER A 317 23.52 6.63 15.06
CA SER A 317 23.07 6.15 13.74
C SER A 317 21.77 5.34 13.84
N SER A 318 21.65 4.48 14.85
CA SER A 318 20.45 3.70 15.15
C SER A 318 19.25 4.60 15.48
N ASP A 319 19.45 5.64 16.30
CA ASP A 319 18.41 6.63 16.59
C ASP A 319 17.96 7.38 15.33
N LYS A 320 18.89 7.65 14.41
CA LYS A 320 18.58 8.27 13.11
C LYS A 320 17.77 7.31 12.24
N VAL A 321 18.11 6.02 12.21
CA VAL A 321 17.33 4.99 11.51
C VAL A 321 15.91 4.93 12.07
N GLY A 322 15.74 4.88 13.39
CA GLY A 322 14.39 4.87 14.01
C GLY A 322 13.55 6.11 13.67
N LYS A 323 14.17 7.29 13.57
CA LYS A 323 13.48 8.51 13.09
C LYS A 323 13.05 8.42 11.62
N LEU A 324 13.89 7.82 10.77
CA LEU A 324 13.58 7.61 9.36
C LEU A 324 12.47 6.57 9.19
N GLU A 325 12.50 5.49 9.97
CA GLU A 325 11.44 4.47 10.00
C GLU A 325 10.09 5.09 10.41
N ALA A 326 10.07 5.90 11.48
CA ALA A 326 8.86 6.61 11.88
C ALA A 326 8.34 7.58 10.80
N ALA A 327 9.25 8.24 10.06
CA ALA A 327 8.87 9.08 8.93
C ALA A 327 8.29 8.26 7.77
N VAL A 328 8.88 7.10 7.46
CA VAL A 328 8.37 6.16 6.45
C VAL A 328 6.95 5.69 6.82
N ASP A 329 6.71 5.30 8.08
CA ASP A 329 5.38 4.88 8.52
C ASP A 329 4.36 6.02 8.48
N ALA A 330 4.77 7.24 8.82
CA ALA A 330 3.92 8.41 8.63
C ALA A 330 3.57 8.66 7.15
N TYR A 331 4.51 8.44 6.22
CA TYR A 331 4.24 8.54 4.79
C TYR A 331 3.36 7.40 4.27
N LYS A 332 3.51 6.17 4.77
CA LYS A 332 2.60 5.05 4.44
C LYS A 332 1.17 5.39 4.83
N LYS A 333 0.94 5.91 6.04
CA LYS A 333 -0.38 6.34 6.49
C LYS A 333 -0.97 7.43 5.60
N LYS A 334 -0.17 8.45 5.24
CA LYS A 334 -0.62 9.48 4.28
C LYS A 334 -0.99 8.90 2.90
N LEU A 335 -0.33 7.82 2.49
CA LEU A 335 -0.59 7.16 1.21
C LEU A 335 -1.90 6.34 1.26
N GLU A 336 -2.20 5.73 2.40
CA GLU A 336 -3.50 5.11 2.68
C GLU A 336 -4.62 6.16 2.65
N ASP A 337 -4.44 7.30 3.33
CA ASP A 337 -5.40 8.43 3.33
C ASP A 337 -5.63 8.96 1.90
N LEU A 338 -4.57 9.06 1.08
CA LEU A 338 -4.70 9.41 -0.35
C LEU A 338 -5.45 8.35 -1.15
N GLY A 339 -5.27 7.07 -0.82
CA GLY A 339 -6.05 5.97 -1.40
C GLY A 339 -7.54 6.08 -1.08
N ASP A 340 -7.87 6.44 0.15
CA ASP A 340 -9.25 6.68 0.59
C ASP A 340 -9.87 7.89 -0.10
N LEU A 341 -9.13 8.99 -0.21
CA LEU A 341 -9.59 10.19 -0.92
C LEU A 341 -9.83 9.90 -2.40
N ARG A 342 -8.96 9.12 -3.06
CA ARG A 342 -9.17 8.68 -4.45
C ARG A 342 -10.44 7.84 -4.61
N ARG A 343 -10.75 6.96 -3.64
CA ARG A 343 -12.00 6.18 -3.67
C ARG A 343 -13.22 7.08 -3.47
N GLN A 344 -13.14 8.08 -2.59
CA GLN A 344 -14.22 9.08 -2.44
C GLN A 344 -14.42 9.89 -3.73
N VAL A 345 -13.35 10.31 -4.41
CA VAL A 345 -13.45 11.01 -5.69
C VAL A 345 -14.17 10.16 -6.74
N ARG A 346 -13.80 8.88 -6.89
CA ARG A 346 -14.49 7.97 -7.82
C ARG A 346 -15.98 7.81 -7.50
N LEU A 347 -16.33 7.66 -6.23
CA LEU A 347 -17.74 7.57 -5.82
C LEU A 347 -18.50 8.87 -6.12
N LEU A 348 -17.86 10.04 -5.97
CA LEU A 348 -18.46 11.31 -6.34
C LEU A 348 -18.61 11.46 -7.85
N GLU A 349 -17.63 11.01 -8.63
CA GLU A 349 -17.70 10.97 -10.11
C GLU A 349 -18.84 10.06 -10.58
N GLU A 350 -18.97 8.84 -10.04
CA GLU A 350 -20.07 7.92 -10.32
C GLU A 350 -21.45 8.52 -9.95
N ARG A 351 -21.56 9.19 -8.81
CA ARG A 351 -22.80 9.89 -8.44
C ARG A 351 -23.11 11.03 -9.41
N ASN A 352 -22.10 11.77 -9.86
CA ASN A 352 -22.27 12.86 -10.81
C ASN A 352 -22.72 12.34 -12.19
N THR A 353 -22.16 11.22 -12.67
CA THR A 353 -22.61 10.60 -13.93
C THR A 353 -24.07 10.13 -13.83
N VAL A 354 -24.49 9.56 -12.71
CA VAL A 354 -25.89 9.20 -12.46
C VAL A 354 -26.80 10.43 -12.44
N TYR A 355 -26.40 11.53 -11.78
CA TYR A 355 -27.18 12.77 -11.81
C TYR A 355 -27.27 13.37 -13.21
N MET A 356 -26.20 13.30 -13.99
CA MET A 356 -26.19 13.74 -15.39
C MET A 356 -27.15 12.89 -16.24
N GLN A 357 -27.12 11.57 -16.13
CA GLN A 357 -28.05 10.66 -16.81
C GLN A 357 -29.50 10.98 -16.44
N ARG A 358 -29.78 11.15 -15.13
CA ARG A 358 -31.12 11.50 -14.66
C ARG A 358 -31.59 12.84 -15.20
N THR A 359 -30.69 13.82 -15.33
CA THR A 359 -31.01 15.12 -15.92
C THR A 359 -31.36 14.96 -17.40
N CYS A 360 -30.59 14.18 -18.17
CA CYS A 360 -30.91 13.89 -19.57
C CYS A 360 -32.28 13.21 -19.73
N GLU A 361 -32.60 12.21 -18.90
CA GLU A 361 -33.91 11.55 -18.90
C GLU A 361 -35.05 12.56 -18.66
N LEU A 362 -34.92 13.41 -17.63
CA LEU A 362 -35.91 14.44 -17.31
C LEU A 362 -36.06 15.47 -18.43
N GLU A 363 -34.96 15.84 -19.11
CA GLU A 363 -35.03 16.71 -20.29
C GLU A 363 -35.77 16.05 -21.45
N GLU A 364 -35.56 14.75 -21.68
CA GLU A 364 -36.30 14.01 -22.71
C GLU A 364 -37.80 13.90 -22.38
N GLU A 365 -38.13 13.61 -21.13
CA GLU A 365 -39.52 13.64 -20.64
C GLU A 365 -40.15 15.01 -20.84
N LEU A 366 -39.42 16.09 -20.54
CA LEU A 366 -39.87 17.46 -20.77
C LEU A 366 -40.09 17.74 -22.27
N ARG A 367 -39.19 17.28 -23.16
CA ARG A 367 -39.36 17.41 -24.61
C ARG A 367 -40.64 16.69 -25.08
N LYS A 368 -40.89 15.47 -24.60
CA LYS A 368 -42.11 14.71 -24.90
C LYS A 368 -43.36 15.44 -24.39
N ALA A 369 -43.34 15.92 -23.15
CA ALA A 369 -44.45 16.67 -22.57
C ALA A 369 -44.75 17.97 -23.34
N ASN A 370 -43.71 18.68 -23.79
CA ASN A 370 -43.87 19.88 -24.61
C ASN A 370 -44.45 19.56 -26.01
N ALA A 371 -44.07 18.44 -26.63
CA ALA A 371 -44.65 17.99 -27.90
C ALA A 371 -46.16 17.69 -27.74
N VAL A 372 -46.54 16.96 -26.70
CA VAL A 372 -47.96 16.70 -26.38
C VAL A 372 -48.71 18.00 -26.08
N ARG A 373 -48.10 18.94 -25.35
CA ARG A 373 -48.70 20.25 -25.08
C ARG A 373 -48.93 21.05 -26.37
N SER A 374 -47.99 21.01 -27.31
CA SER A 374 -48.16 21.64 -28.62
C SER A 374 -49.34 21.04 -29.39
N GLN A 375 -49.45 19.70 -29.41
CA GLN A 375 -50.59 19.00 -30.00
C GLN A 375 -51.91 19.33 -29.30
N LEU A 376 -51.92 19.45 -27.98
CA LEU A 376 -53.11 19.86 -27.24
C LEU A 376 -53.54 21.29 -27.63
N GLU A 377 -52.60 22.21 -27.81
CA GLU A 377 -52.92 23.59 -28.22
C GLU A 377 -53.41 23.66 -29.67
N THR A 378 -52.91 22.82 -30.58
CA THR A 378 -53.48 22.72 -31.94
C THR A 378 -54.90 22.17 -31.91
N HIS A 379 -55.16 21.12 -31.13
CA HIS A 379 -56.52 20.59 -30.95
C HIS A 379 -57.47 21.60 -30.29
N LYS A 380 -57.02 22.33 -29.27
CA LYS A 380 -57.81 23.43 -28.68
C LYS A 380 -58.15 24.52 -29.69
N ARG A 381 -57.24 24.85 -30.61
CA ARG A 381 -57.49 25.80 -31.69
C ARG A 381 -58.54 25.25 -32.67
N GLN A 382 -58.42 23.99 -33.08
CA GLN A 382 -59.41 23.33 -33.93
C GLN A 382 -60.80 23.30 -33.28
N VAL A 383 -60.88 23.00 -31.99
CA VAL A 383 -62.15 23.03 -31.24
C VAL A 383 -62.75 24.45 -31.24
N ARG A 384 -61.94 25.49 -31.01
CA ARG A 384 -62.40 26.89 -31.07
C ARG A 384 -62.89 27.28 -32.46
N GLU A 385 -62.20 26.88 -33.52
CA GLU A 385 -62.61 27.13 -34.91
C GLU A 385 -63.91 26.41 -35.26
N LEU A 386 -64.05 25.13 -34.88
CA LEU A 386 -65.28 24.37 -35.09
C LEU A 386 -66.44 24.96 -34.29
N HIS A 387 -66.19 25.38 -33.06
CA HIS A 387 -67.20 26.08 -32.24
C HIS A 387 -67.64 27.40 -32.87
N GLY A 388 -66.70 28.18 -33.43
CA GLY A 388 -67.00 29.40 -34.19
C GLY A 388 -67.83 29.12 -35.45
N LYS A 389 -67.48 28.09 -36.22
CA LYS A 389 -68.29 27.67 -37.39
C LYS A 389 -69.68 27.22 -36.97
N HIS A 390 -69.79 26.47 -35.87
CA HIS A 390 -71.08 26.02 -35.36
C HIS A 390 -71.94 27.21 -34.91
N SER A 391 -71.38 28.20 -34.22
CA SER A 391 -72.12 29.40 -33.81
C SER A 391 -72.53 30.27 -35.00
N GLU A 392 -71.68 30.42 -36.02
CA GLU A 392 -72.03 31.08 -37.27
C GLU A 392 -73.18 30.38 -37.99
N GLU A 393 -73.15 29.05 -38.08
CA GLU A 393 -74.21 28.28 -38.72
C GLU A 393 -75.51 28.31 -37.91
N ALA A 394 -75.41 28.30 -36.57
CA ALA A 394 -76.56 28.52 -35.69
C ALA A 394 -77.20 29.89 -35.93
N LEU A 395 -76.41 30.97 -36.02
CA LEU A 395 -76.92 32.31 -36.34
C LEU A 395 -77.56 32.38 -37.74
N LYS A 396 -77.00 31.68 -38.74
CA LYS A 396 -77.63 31.58 -40.06
C LYS A 396 -78.96 30.82 -40.00
N ALA A 397 -79.02 29.72 -39.24
CA ALA A 397 -80.23 28.96 -39.04
C ALA A 397 -81.31 29.82 -38.36
N GLU A 398 -80.96 30.60 -37.34
CA GLU A 398 -81.89 31.55 -36.69
C GLU A 398 -82.41 32.61 -37.67
N LYS A 399 -81.55 33.17 -38.53
CA LYS A 399 -81.94 34.11 -39.59
C LYS A 399 -82.95 33.47 -40.55
N TRP A 400 -82.66 32.27 -41.05
CA TRP A 400 -83.58 31.56 -41.95
C TRP A 400 -84.89 31.17 -41.26
N GLN A 401 -84.86 30.81 -39.98
CA GLN A 401 -86.07 30.58 -39.20
C GLN A 401 -86.91 31.84 -39.04
N PHE A 402 -86.28 33.01 -38.87
CA PHE A 402 -86.99 34.29 -38.84
C PHE A 402 -87.62 34.63 -40.19
N GLU A 403 -86.86 34.51 -41.29
CA GLU A 403 -87.37 34.75 -42.64
C GLU A 403 -88.51 33.79 -43.00
N PHE A 404 -88.36 32.51 -42.69
CA PHE A 404 -89.41 31.52 -42.90
C PHE A 404 -90.69 31.87 -42.12
N ARG A 405 -90.58 32.31 -40.86
CA ARG A 405 -91.73 32.78 -40.07
C ARG A 405 -92.39 34.00 -40.72
N ASN A 406 -91.62 35.00 -41.13
CA ASN A 406 -92.14 36.20 -41.81
C ASN A 406 -92.85 35.85 -43.14
N LEU A 407 -92.26 34.98 -43.96
CA LEU A 407 -92.88 34.49 -45.19
C LEU A 407 -94.16 33.68 -44.90
N LYS A 408 -94.15 32.84 -43.87
CA LYS A 408 -95.32 32.08 -43.43
C LYS A 408 -96.46 33.00 -42.99
N GLU A 409 -96.17 34.02 -42.16
CA GLU A 409 -97.14 35.03 -41.74
C GLU A 409 -97.73 35.80 -42.94
N LYS A 410 -96.89 36.18 -43.91
CA LYS A 410 -97.35 36.82 -45.17
C LYS A 410 -98.24 35.88 -45.98
N PHE A 411 -97.87 34.61 -46.11
CA PHE A 411 -98.67 33.61 -46.79
C PHE A 411 -100.02 33.42 -46.10
N GLU A 412 -100.04 33.27 -44.78
CA GLU A 412 -101.27 33.17 -43.98
C GLU A 412 -102.16 34.42 -44.15
N ALA A 413 -101.58 35.62 -44.19
CA ALA A 413 -102.32 36.86 -44.45
C ALA A 413 -102.93 36.88 -45.87
N LEU A 414 -102.19 36.45 -46.90
CA LEU A 414 -102.71 36.33 -48.26
C LEU A 414 -103.79 35.26 -48.38
N VAL A 415 -103.68 34.16 -47.64
CA VAL A 415 -104.74 33.13 -47.59
C VAL A 415 -106.01 33.70 -46.98
N LYS A 416 -105.91 34.42 -45.84
CA LYS A 416 -107.07 35.09 -45.23
C LYS A 416 -107.71 36.11 -46.16
N GLU A 417 -106.91 36.90 -46.89
CA GLU A 417 -107.42 37.86 -47.86
C GLU A 417 -108.10 37.15 -49.05
N LYS A 418 -107.52 36.05 -49.54
CA LYS A 418 -108.14 35.19 -50.55
C LYS A 418 -109.48 34.63 -50.06
N GLU A 419 -109.55 34.15 -48.83
CA GLU A 419 -110.78 33.66 -48.21
C GLU A 419 -111.83 34.78 -48.13
N ARG A 420 -111.46 35.98 -47.67
CA ARG A 420 -112.34 37.17 -47.66
C ARG A 420 -112.86 37.51 -49.05
N LEU A 421 -112.00 37.53 -50.07
CA LEU A 421 -112.41 37.78 -51.47
C LEU A 421 -113.31 36.67 -52.02
N ILE A 422 -113.12 35.42 -51.61
CA ILE A 422 -114.00 34.31 -51.96
C ILE A 422 -115.38 34.52 -51.32
N GLU A 423 -115.44 34.90 -50.04
CA GLU A 423 -116.67 35.24 -49.33
C GLU A 423 -117.38 36.44 -49.99
N GLU A 424 -116.67 37.55 -50.24
CA GLU A 424 -117.20 38.71 -50.97
C GLU A 424 -117.76 38.31 -52.34
N ARG A 425 -117.03 37.49 -53.10
CA ARG A 425 -117.49 36.96 -54.39
C ARG A 425 -118.74 36.09 -54.21
N HIS A 426 -118.82 35.27 -53.16
CA HIS A 426 -120.01 34.47 -52.85
C HIS A 426 -121.21 35.38 -52.56
N SER A 427 -121.07 36.38 -51.69
CA SER A 427 -122.15 37.34 -51.38
C SER A 427 -122.57 38.16 -52.61
N LEU A 428 -121.63 38.59 -53.45
CA LEU A 428 -121.94 39.27 -54.72
C LEU A 428 -122.63 38.35 -55.73
N ARG A 429 -122.28 37.06 -55.75
CA ARG A 429 -122.96 36.05 -56.56
C ARG A 429 -124.39 35.84 -56.05
N GLU A 430 -124.57 35.70 -54.74
CA GLU A 430 -125.90 35.61 -54.10
C GLU A 430 -126.75 36.85 -54.40
N ALA A 431 -126.20 38.07 -54.23
CA ALA A 431 -126.90 39.31 -54.58
C ALA A 431 -127.24 39.40 -56.09
N ASN A 432 -126.36 38.93 -56.98
CA ASN A 432 -126.68 38.84 -58.42
C ASN A 432 -127.77 37.80 -58.69
N GLU A 433 -127.78 36.68 -57.98
CA GLU A 433 -128.83 35.66 -58.08
C GLU A 433 -130.17 36.19 -57.56
N GLU A 434 -130.18 36.93 -56.45
CA GLU A 434 -131.37 37.63 -55.93
C GLU A 434 -131.87 38.69 -56.91
N LEU A 435 -130.98 39.50 -57.49
CA LEU A 435 -131.33 40.48 -58.52
C LEU A 435 -131.85 39.80 -59.78
N ARG A 436 -131.27 38.68 -60.22
CA ARG A 436 -131.79 37.87 -61.32
C ARG A 436 -133.15 37.27 -61.00
N CYS A 437 -133.36 36.78 -59.77
CA CYS A 437 -134.67 36.31 -59.31
C CYS A 437 -135.70 37.45 -59.28
N ALA A 438 -135.31 38.65 -58.84
CA ALA A 438 -136.15 39.85 -58.89
C ALA A 438 -136.44 40.28 -60.34
N GLN A 439 -135.46 40.17 -61.24
CA GLN A 439 -135.60 40.47 -62.67
C GLN A 439 -136.48 39.42 -63.37
N VAL A 440 -136.40 38.14 -63.00
CA VAL A 440 -137.31 37.07 -63.45
C VAL A 440 -138.72 37.30 -62.88
N GLN A 441 -138.86 37.73 -61.62
CA GLN A 441 -140.16 38.16 -61.06
C GLN A 441 -140.74 39.38 -61.80
N GLN A 442 -139.89 40.31 -62.23
CA GLN A 442 -140.29 41.50 -63.00
C GLN A 442 -140.60 41.17 -64.47
N THR A 443 -139.91 40.20 -65.05
CA THR A 443 -140.17 39.67 -66.41
C THR A 443 -141.41 38.77 -66.43
N CYS A 444 -141.72 38.03 -65.36
CA CYS A 444 -142.94 37.22 -65.22
C CYS A 444 -144.23 38.06 -65.11
N LEU A 445 -144.15 39.37 -64.86
CA LEU A 445 -145.29 40.29 -64.88
C LEU A 445 -145.43 41.06 -66.21
N SER A 446 -144.52 40.88 -67.17
CA SER A 446 -144.56 41.51 -68.49
C SER A 446 -144.33 40.47 -69.61
N GLN A 447 -145.45 39.88 -70.02
CA GLN A 447 -145.68 39.09 -71.24
C GLN A 447 -145.19 37.63 -71.29
N ALA A 448 -146.21 36.79 -71.46
CA ALA A 448 -146.18 35.43 -71.95
C ALA A 448 -145.71 35.33 -73.41
N GLY A 449 -145.06 34.21 -73.74
CA GLY A 449 -145.17 33.56 -75.05
C GLY A 449 -143.88 33.34 -75.83
N GLY A 450 -143.44 32.07 -75.86
CA GLY A 450 -142.84 31.47 -77.06
C GLY A 450 -141.34 31.16 -77.05
N PRO A 451 -140.88 30.20 -77.87
CA PRO A 451 -140.03 29.08 -77.42
C PRO A 451 -138.66 28.98 -78.12
N SER A 452 -137.89 27.94 -77.75
CA SER A 452 -136.74 27.35 -78.50
C SER A 452 -135.43 28.16 -78.44
N ASP A 453 -134.19 27.64 -78.41
CA ASP A 453 -133.62 26.41 -78.95
C ASP A 453 -132.29 26.03 -78.23
N LEU A 454 -131.97 24.72 -78.25
CA LEU A 454 -130.62 24.14 -78.08
C LEU A 454 -129.69 24.62 -79.21
N PRO A 455 -128.38 24.84 -79.00
CA PRO A 455 -127.36 23.98 -79.65
C PRO A 455 -125.95 24.02 -78.96
N PRO A 456 -124.86 23.49 -79.56
CA PRO A 456 -124.60 22.11 -79.99
C PRO A 456 -123.27 21.53 -79.43
N LEU A 457 -123.12 20.22 -79.58
CA LEU A 457 -121.93 19.41 -79.34
C LEU A 457 -120.72 19.86 -80.20
N PRO A 458 -119.47 19.88 -79.69
CA PRO A 458 -118.30 20.22 -80.50
C PRO A 458 -117.75 19.02 -81.29
N ASN A 459 -117.23 19.36 -82.46
CA ASN A 459 -116.62 18.56 -83.50
C ASN A 459 -115.61 17.49 -82.97
N PRO A 460 -115.78 16.18 -83.27
CA PRO A 460 -114.94 15.13 -82.68
C PRO A 460 -113.45 15.24 -83.04
N ARG A 461 -113.08 15.93 -84.13
CA ARG A 461 -111.67 16.09 -84.54
C ARG A 461 -110.90 17.09 -83.68
N GLU A 462 -111.52 18.17 -83.21
CA GLU A 462 -110.86 19.16 -82.35
C GLU A 462 -110.70 18.65 -80.91
N THR A 463 -111.68 17.90 -80.41
CA THR A 463 -111.60 17.24 -79.10
C THR A 463 -110.51 16.16 -79.08
N ILE A 464 -110.36 15.38 -80.17
CA ILE A 464 -109.28 14.39 -80.29
C ILE A 464 -107.89 15.07 -80.32
N VAL A 465 -107.71 16.17 -81.04
CA VAL A 465 -106.42 16.88 -81.07
C VAL A 465 -106.09 17.53 -79.72
N ARG A 466 -107.07 18.11 -79.03
CA ARG A 466 -106.88 18.64 -77.67
C ARG A 466 -106.52 17.53 -76.69
N LEU A 467 -107.24 16.42 -76.71
CA LEU A 467 -106.96 15.25 -75.86
C LEU A 467 -105.63 14.58 -76.21
N GLN A 468 -105.18 14.59 -77.47
CA GLN A 468 -103.86 14.11 -77.87
C GLN A 468 -102.73 15.04 -77.40
N HIS A 469 -102.94 16.36 -77.46
CA HIS A 469 -102.00 17.32 -76.92
C HIS A 469 -101.92 17.21 -75.39
N GLU A 470 -103.06 17.11 -74.72
CA GLU A 470 -103.16 16.91 -73.27
C GLU A 470 -102.54 15.58 -72.83
N ASN A 471 -102.79 14.47 -73.53
CA ASN A 471 -102.10 13.19 -73.26
C ASN A 471 -100.58 13.33 -73.44
N LYS A 472 -100.12 14.03 -74.48
CA LYS A 472 -98.70 14.26 -74.70
C LYS A 472 -98.08 15.09 -73.57
N MET A 473 -98.79 16.11 -73.09
CA MET A 473 -98.35 16.92 -71.94
C MET A 473 -98.34 16.12 -70.65
N LEU A 474 -99.35 15.28 -70.40
CA LEU A 474 -99.42 14.39 -69.24
C LEU A 474 -98.31 13.33 -69.26
N CYS A 475 -97.98 12.76 -70.43
CA CYS A 475 -96.84 11.83 -70.55
C CYS A 475 -95.50 12.51 -70.23
N VAL A 476 -95.30 13.76 -70.69
CA VAL A 476 -94.10 14.53 -70.34
C VAL A 476 -94.07 14.81 -68.83
N GLN A 477 -95.20 15.23 -68.26
CA GLN A 477 -95.30 15.48 -66.82
C GLN A 477 -95.05 14.22 -65.98
N GLU A 478 -95.60 13.07 -66.37
CA GLU A 478 -95.35 11.77 -65.73
C GLU A 478 -93.88 11.36 -65.83
N SER A 479 -93.22 11.62 -66.98
CA SER A 479 -91.79 11.35 -67.13
C SER A 479 -90.94 12.22 -66.20
N THR A 480 -91.27 13.51 -66.05
CA THR A 480 -90.57 14.39 -65.10
C THR A 480 -90.79 13.99 -63.64
N TYR A 481 -92.00 13.55 -63.26
CA TYR A 481 -92.24 13.01 -61.91
C TYR A 481 -91.50 11.69 -61.68
N ARG A 482 -91.39 10.83 -62.69
CA ARG A 482 -90.57 9.61 -62.60
C ARG A 482 -89.08 9.92 -62.40
N GLU A 483 -88.56 10.91 -63.11
CA GLU A 483 -87.17 11.37 -62.94
C GLU A 483 -86.94 11.96 -61.53
N GLN A 484 -87.84 12.82 -61.05
CA GLN A 484 -87.76 13.37 -59.68
C GLN A 484 -87.87 12.28 -58.60
N LEU A 485 -88.74 11.29 -58.80
CA LEU A 485 -88.83 10.14 -57.89
C LEU A 485 -87.56 9.30 -57.91
N ALA A 486 -86.95 9.07 -59.07
CA ALA A 486 -85.68 8.35 -59.19
C ALA A 486 -84.53 9.11 -58.53
N GLU A 487 -84.48 10.43 -58.66
CA GLU A 487 -83.48 11.28 -58.01
C GLU A 487 -83.65 11.25 -56.48
N LEU A 488 -84.87 11.42 -55.97
CA LEU A 488 -85.15 11.32 -54.52
C LEU A 488 -84.84 9.92 -53.97
N GLN A 489 -85.12 8.86 -54.74
CA GLN A 489 -84.72 7.50 -54.37
C GLN A 489 -83.19 7.36 -54.31
N GLY A 490 -82.47 7.94 -55.27
CA GLY A 490 -81.01 7.97 -55.27
C GLY A 490 -80.43 8.69 -54.04
N GLN A 491 -80.96 9.87 -53.72
CA GLN A 491 -80.55 10.63 -52.52
C GLN A 491 -80.86 9.88 -51.22
N LEU A 492 -82.01 9.20 -51.15
CA LEU A 492 -82.37 8.37 -49.99
C LEU A 492 -81.42 7.18 -49.85
N GLU A 493 -81.05 6.52 -50.96
CA GLU A 493 -80.07 5.44 -50.93
C GLU A 493 -78.67 5.93 -50.53
N GLU A 494 -78.23 7.08 -51.02
CA GLU A 494 -76.94 7.67 -50.65
C GLU A 494 -76.91 8.08 -49.16
N SER A 495 -78.01 8.66 -48.66
CA SER A 495 -78.19 8.93 -47.22
C SER A 495 -78.16 7.65 -46.39
N LYS A 496 -78.79 6.57 -46.85
CA LYS A 496 -78.72 5.25 -46.19
C LYS A 496 -77.30 4.67 -46.21
N ARG A 497 -76.58 4.77 -47.33
CA ARG A 497 -75.19 4.29 -47.45
C ARG A 497 -74.25 5.06 -46.52
N THR A 498 -74.38 6.38 -46.46
CA THR A 498 -73.58 7.22 -45.56
C THR A 498 -73.90 6.95 -44.09
N LYS A 499 -75.18 6.81 -43.74
CA LYS A 499 -75.61 6.38 -42.40
C LYS A 499 -74.99 5.03 -42.03
N ASN A 500 -75.09 4.02 -42.89
CA ASN A 500 -74.50 2.70 -42.64
C ASN A 500 -72.98 2.79 -42.45
N ARG A 501 -72.27 3.61 -43.24
CA ARG A 501 -70.83 3.83 -43.06
C ARG A 501 -70.51 4.44 -41.70
N LEU A 502 -71.26 5.46 -41.27
CA LEU A 502 -71.10 6.07 -39.96
C LEU A 502 -71.41 5.08 -38.82
N GLU A 503 -72.47 4.28 -38.95
CA GLU A 503 -72.80 3.23 -37.97
C GLU A 503 -71.69 2.18 -37.86
N THR A 504 -71.09 1.77 -38.99
CA THR A 504 -69.94 0.85 -38.95
C THR A 504 -68.72 1.46 -38.29
N GLN A 505 -68.43 2.75 -38.56
CA GLN A 505 -67.33 3.47 -37.90
C GLN A 505 -67.60 3.64 -36.41
N GLN A 506 -68.83 3.98 -36.01
CA GLN A 506 -69.23 4.11 -34.62
C GLN A 506 -69.09 2.78 -33.89
N ARG A 507 -69.49 1.65 -34.49
CA ARG A 507 -69.27 0.31 -33.92
C ARG A 507 -67.79 0.01 -33.73
N LEU A 508 -66.94 0.35 -34.71
CA LEU A 508 -65.50 0.14 -34.62
C LEU A 508 -64.87 1.01 -33.51
N HIS A 509 -65.24 2.29 -33.42
CA HIS A 509 -64.78 3.16 -32.35
C HIS A 509 -65.25 2.68 -30.98
N GLN A 510 -66.49 2.16 -30.88
CA GLN A 510 -66.98 1.59 -29.64
C GLN A 510 -66.18 0.34 -29.23
N GLN A 511 -65.79 -0.50 -30.19
CA GLN A 511 -64.91 -1.65 -29.96
C GLN A 511 -63.51 -1.20 -29.49
N GLN A 512 -62.90 -0.22 -30.17
CA GLN A 512 -61.61 0.34 -29.77
C GLN A 512 -61.65 0.94 -28.37
N ILE A 513 -62.73 1.65 -28.02
CA ILE A 513 -62.91 2.20 -26.67
C ILE A 513 -63.04 1.07 -25.64
N SER A 514 -63.76 -0.01 -25.95
CA SER A 514 -63.85 -1.17 -25.05
C SER A 514 -62.51 -1.89 -24.88
N GLU A 515 -61.72 -2.04 -25.94
CA GLU A 515 -60.38 -2.62 -25.88
C GLU A 515 -59.42 -1.76 -25.06
N LEU A 516 -59.40 -0.45 -25.30
CA LEU A 516 -58.60 0.49 -24.51
C LEU A 516 -59.03 0.51 -23.04
N LYS A 517 -60.33 0.42 -22.76
CA LYS A 517 -60.83 0.30 -21.38
C LYS A 517 -60.37 -1.00 -20.73
N ALA A 518 -60.44 -2.13 -21.44
CA ALA A 518 -59.94 -3.41 -20.93
C ALA A 518 -58.43 -3.37 -20.67
N GLN A 519 -57.64 -2.74 -21.55
CA GLN A 519 -56.21 -2.54 -21.35
C GLN A 519 -55.91 -1.64 -20.15
N VAL A 520 -56.69 -0.57 -19.95
CA VAL A 520 -56.56 0.30 -18.77
C VAL A 520 -56.95 -0.46 -17.49
N GLU A 521 -58.01 -1.27 -17.52
CA GLU A 521 -58.41 -2.12 -16.39
C GLU A 521 -57.34 -3.18 -16.08
N GLU A 522 -56.73 -3.80 -17.11
CA GLU A 522 -55.64 -4.77 -16.94
C GLU A 522 -54.38 -4.10 -16.40
N LEU A 523 -54.03 -2.90 -16.86
CA LEU A 523 -52.93 -2.11 -16.31
C LEU A 523 -53.22 -1.62 -14.89
N GLN A 524 -54.45 -1.21 -14.58
CA GLN A 524 -54.87 -0.87 -13.22
C GLN A 524 -54.82 -2.10 -12.30
N LYS A 525 -55.25 -3.26 -12.79
CA LYS A 525 -55.18 -4.52 -12.05
C LYS A 525 -53.73 -4.97 -11.87
N ALA A 526 -52.86 -4.84 -12.86
CA ALA A 526 -51.44 -5.12 -12.74
C ALA A 526 -50.75 -4.15 -11.76
N LEU A 527 -51.15 -2.87 -11.76
CA LEU A 527 -50.69 -1.88 -10.81
C LEU A 527 -51.20 -2.16 -9.39
N GLN A 528 -52.43 -2.66 -9.24
CA GLN A 528 -53.00 -3.08 -7.97
C GLN A 528 -52.46 -4.44 -7.49
N GLU A 529 -52.06 -5.33 -8.39
CA GLU A 529 -51.33 -6.57 -8.09
C GLU A 529 -49.87 -6.30 -7.71
N GLN A 530 -49.24 -5.27 -8.30
CA GLN A 530 -47.95 -4.74 -7.83
C GLN A 530 -48.10 -4.00 -6.49
N GLY A 531 -49.21 -3.27 -6.30
CA GLY A 531 -49.58 -2.63 -5.04
C GLY A 531 -49.82 -3.66 -3.93
N THR A 532 -50.54 -4.74 -4.19
CA THR A 532 -50.79 -5.81 -3.21
C THR A 532 -49.56 -6.67 -2.92
N LYS A 533 -48.64 -6.85 -3.90
CA LYS A 533 -47.31 -7.43 -3.63
C LYS A 533 -46.39 -6.50 -2.84
N ALA A 534 -46.56 -5.19 -2.97
CA ALA A 534 -45.95 -4.21 -2.07
C ALA A 534 -46.67 -4.18 -0.71
N GLU A 535 -47.98 -4.47 -0.65
CA GLU A 535 -48.77 -4.51 0.59
C GLU A 535 -48.62 -5.81 1.39
N ASP A 536 -48.29 -6.96 0.78
CA ASP A 536 -47.86 -8.15 1.52
C ASP A 536 -46.45 -7.96 2.13
N VAL A 537 -45.67 -7.01 1.61
CA VAL A 537 -44.47 -6.47 2.28
C VAL A 537 -44.86 -5.35 3.26
N SER A 538 -45.92 -4.58 3.00
CA SER A 538 -46.38 -3.45 3.83
C SER A 538 -47.39 -3.80 4.93
N LEU A 539 -47.88 -5.03 5.06
CA LEU A 539 -48.52 -5.53 6.29
C LEU A 539 -47.49 -5.80 7.40
N ALA A 540 -46.19 -5.65 7.10
CA ALA A 540 -45.13 -5.38 8.07
C ALA A 540 -44.82 -3.88 8.25
N GLU A 541 -45.37 -2.96 7.43
CA GLU A 541 -45.12 -1.51 7.46
C GLU A 541 -46.35 -0.64 7.84
N ASP A 542 -47.59 -1.14 7.83
CA ASP A 542 -48.77 -0.36 8.23
C ASP A 542 -49.02 -0.36 9.75
N GLY A 543 -48.22 -1.12 10.51
CA GLY A 543 -47.99 -0.86 11.92
C GLY A 543 -46.96 0.25 12.19
N LEU A 544 -46.34 0.83 11.15
CA LEU A 544 -45.17 1.69 11.27
C LEU A 544 -45.49 3.18 11.00
N TYR A 545 -46.57 3.49 10.26
CA TYR A 545 -46.87 4.88 9.87
C TYR A 545 -47.56 5.73 10.95
N MET A 546 -48.26 5.12 11.91
CA MET A 546 -48.70 5.83 13.13
C MET A 546 -47.64 5.86 14.23
N VAL A 547 -46.60 5.03 14.10
CA VAL A 547 -45.56 4.88 15.13
C VAL A 547 -44.27 5.61 14.72
N PHE A 548 -44.08 6.02 13.46
CA PHE A 548 -42.84 6.69 13.02
C PHE A 548 -42.58 8.08 13.62
N PRO A 549 -43.57 8.99 13.73
CA PRO A 549 -43.35 10.25 14.44
C PRO A 549 -43.11 10.02 15.94
N ASP A 550 -43.79 9.03 16.52
CA ASP A 550 -43.76 8.76 17.96
C ASP A 550 -42.52 7.94 18.39
N LEU A 551 -42.04 7.01 17.56
CA LEU A 551 -40.79 6.25 17.73
C LEU A 551 -39.59 7.13 17.43
N SER A 552 -39.62 7.99 16.41
CA SER A 552 -38.53 8.94 16.17
C SER A 552 -38.46 9.96 17.30
N ALA A 553 -39.60 10.48 17.78
CA ALA A 553 -39.63 11.35 18.95
C ALA A 553 -39.17 10.62 20.23
N ARG A 554 -39.62 9.38 20.48
CA ARG A 554 -39.16 8.56 21.63
C ARG A 554 -37.66 8.24 21.53
N LYS A 555 -37.15 7.91 20.34
CA LYS A 555 -35.73 7.63 20.13
C LYS A 555 -34.87 8.87 20.29
N ILE A 556 -35.34 10.01 19.80
CA ILE A 556 -34.70 11.31 20.04
C ILE A 556 -34.71 11.63 21.54
N ASN A 557 -35.81 11.38 22.24
CA ASN A 557 -35.92 11.62 23.68
C ASN A 557 -35.06 10.65 24.51
N GLU A 558 -34.99 9.38 24.13
CA GLU A 558 -34.07 8.37 24.70
C GLU A 558 -32.61 8.77 24.49
N LEU A 559 -32.24 9.19 23.26
CA LEU A 559 -30.89 9.64 22.96
C LEU A 559 -30.56 10.94 23.70
N GLN A 560 -31.51 11.85 23.87
CA GLN A 560 -31.36 13.05 24.69
C GLN A 560 -31.21 12.73 26.18
N GLN A 561 -31.94 11.73 26.71
CA GLN A 561 -31.79 11.27 28.09
C GLN A 561 -30.46 10.55 28.30
N CYS A 562 -30.02 9.72 27.34
CA CYS A 562 -28.72 9.09 27.37
C CYS A 562 -27.58 10.11 27.32
N LEU A 563 -27.70 11.14 26.49
CA LEU A 563 -26.74 12.26 26.45
C LEU A 563 -26.69 12.99 27.79
N LYS A 564 -27.85 13.37 28.35
CA LYS A 564 -27.90 14.03 29.68
C LYS A 564 -27.29 13.17 30.77
N LYS A 565 -27.58 11.87 30.79
CA LYS A 565 -26.98 10.94 31.76
C LYS A 565 -25.47 10.83 31.58
N LYS A 566 -24.97 10.81 30.34
CA LYS A 566 -23.53 10.80 30.05
C LYS A 566 -22.85 12.10 30.45
N ASP A 567 -23.51 13.24 30.28
CA ASP A 567 -23.02 14.54 30.75
C ASP A 567 -22.97 14.61 32.28
N GLU A 568 -23.95 14.04 32.97
CA GLU A 568 -23.97 13.91 34.44
C GLU A 568 -22.86 12.97 34.94
N ASP A 569 -22.66 11.82 34.29
CA ASP A 569 -21.58 10.88 34.60
C ASP A 569 -20.19 11.52 34.37
N MET A 570 -20.04 12.28 33.27
CA MET A 570 -18.81 13.01 32.95
C MET A 570 -18.54 14.08 34.00
N ARG A 571 -19.56 14.86 34.40
CA ARG A 571 -19.44 15.86 35.47
C ARG A 571 -19.12 15.23 36.83
N ALA A 572 -19.72 14.09 37.15
CA ALA A 572 -19.42 13.34 38.37
C ALA A 572 -17.98 12.79 38.37
N MET A 573 -17.49 12.33 37.21
CA MET A 573 -16.10 11.93 37.02
C MET A 573 -15.14 13.10 37.18
N GLU A 574 -15.44 14.25 36.58
CA GLU A 574 -14.67 15.49 36.75
C GLU A 574 -14.60 15.92 38.22
N GLU A 575 -15.72 15.87 38.95
CA GLU A 575 -15.74 16.16 40.38
C GLU A 575 -14.89 15.16 41.19
N ARG A 576 -14.93 13.87 40.84
CA ARG A 576 -14.08 12.85 41.49
C ARG A 576 -12.60 13.12 41.21
N TYR A 577 -12.25 13.41 39.96
CA TYR A 577 -10.89 13.79 39.58
C TYR A 577 -10.43 15.04 40.33
N LYS A 578 -11.29 16.05 40.43
CA LYS A 578 -11.01 17.26 41.21
C LYS A 578 -10.77 16.95 42.69
N ARG A 579 -11.59 16.09 43.31
CA ARG A 579 -11.37 15.64 44.70
C ARG A 579 -10.06 14.86 44.86
N TYR A 580 -9.67 14.03 43.89
CA TYR A 580 -8.38 13.34 43.93
C TYR A 580 -7.20 14.30 43.79
N MET A 581 -7.32 15.30 42.91
CA MET A 581 -6.33 16.37 42.77
C MET A 581 -6.24 17.23 44.04
N ASP A 582 -7.36 17.57 44.67
CA ASP A 582 -7.38 18.31 45.93
C ASP A 582 -6.79 17.47 47.08
N LYS A 583 -7.05 16.17 47.12
CA LYS A 583 -6.41 15.22 48.04
C LYS A 583 -4.91 15.12 47.80
N ALA A 584 -4.46 15.02 46.55
CA ALA A 584 -3.04 15.02 46.21
C ALA A 584 -2.38 16.36 46.61
N CYS A 585 -3.02 17.49 46.34
CA CYS A 585 -2.57 18.81 46.74
C CYS A 585 -2.50 18.98 48.26
N THR A 586 -3.47 18.43 49.00
CA THR A 586 -3.45 18.46 50.48
C THR A 586 -2.36 17.55 51.03
N VAL A 587 -2.17 16.35 50.47
CA VAL A 587 -1.05 15.45 50.81
C VAL A 587 0.30 16.14 50.55
N ILE A 588 0.47 16.78 49.39
CA ILE A 588 1.67 17.58 49.07
C ILE A 588 1.88 18.73 50.06
N LYS A 589 0.80 19.43 50.45
CA LYS A 589 0.84 20.50 51.46
C LYS A 589 1.12 19.98 52.87
N THR A 590 0.69 18.79 53.24
CA THR A 590 0.99 18.17 54.55
C THR A 590 2.38 17.53 54.60
N LEU A 591 2.90 17.08 53.46
CA LEU A 591 4.28 16.58 53.33
C LEU A 591 5.32 17.72 53.29
N HIS A 592 4.90 18.96 53.03
CA HIS A 592 5.71 20.17 53.18
C HIS A 592 5.21 21.03 54.36
N PRO A 593 5.62 20.73 55.60
CA PRO A 593 5.45 21.69 56.68
C PRO A 593 6.31 22.92 56.36
N LYS A 594 5.67 24.08 56.31
CA LYS A 594 6.24 25.42 56.10
C LYS A 594 7.70 25.51 56.60
N GLN A 595 8.66 25.47 55.68
CA GLN A 595 10.00 26.01 55.91
C GLN A 595 10.14 27.36 55.19
N PRO A 596 10.82 28.35 55.81
CA PRO A 596 10.95 29.70 55.27
C PRO A 596 11.85 29.72 54.02
N PRO A 597 11.80 30.80 53.22
CA PRO A 597 12.34 30.82 51.87
C PRO A 597 13.85 31.00 51.91
N SER A 598 14.62 29.91 51.94
CA SER A 598 16.00 29.95 51.45
C SER A 598 16.47 28.56 51.08
N LYS A 599 17.04 28.47 49.87
CA LYS A 599 17.61 27.31 49.19
C LYS A 599 16.58 26.40 48.51
N THR A 600 16.22 26.80 47.28
CA THR A 600 15.82 25.82 46.25
C THR A 600 16.92 24.75 46.17
N PRO A 601 16.56 23.46 46.23
CA PRO A 601 17.50 22.37 46.01
C PRO A 601 18.27 22.57 44.69
N PRO A 602 19.58 22.28 44.64
CA PRO A 602 20.42 22.50 43.46
C PRO A 602 19.89 21.79 42.20
N GLU A 603 19.20 20.66 42.37
CA GLU A 603 18.49 19.95 41.31
C GLU A 603 17.32 20.75 40.72
N ILE A 604 16.52 21.41 41.57
CA ILE A 604 15.41 22.27 41.13
C ILE A 604 15.96 23.53 40.44
N GLN A 605 17.10 24.05 40.90
CA GLN A 605 17.75 25.17 40.24
C GLN A 605 18.34 24.79 38.88
N ALA A 606 18.95 23.61 38.76
CA ALA A 606 19.43 23.07 37.49
C ALA A 606 18.29 22.84 36.50
N LEU A 607 17.15 22.28 36.96
CA LEU A 607 15.96 22.11 36.13
C LEU A 607 15.35 23.44 35.68
N LYS A 608 15.36 24.47 36.54
CA LYS A 608 14.94 25.83 36.15
C LYS A 608 15.85 26.43 35.08
N ASN A 609 17.16 26.27 35.22
CA ASN A 609 18.11 26.75 34.21
C ASN A 609 17.93 26.01 32.87
N GLN A 610 17.73 24.68 32.90
CA GLN A 610 17.43 23.90 31.69
C GLN A 610 16.10 24.30 31.05
N LEU A 611 15.07 24.61 31.85
CA LEU A 611 13.79 25.08 31.34
C LEU A 611 13.97 26.44 30.64
N GLN A 612 14.71 27.36 31.26
CA GLN A 612 15.00 28.67 30.68
C GLN A 612 15.82 28.57 29.38
N GLU A 613 16.82 27.68 29.31
CA GLU A 613 17.56 27.41 28.07
C GLU A 613 16.66 26.84 26.98
N LYS A 614 15.74 25.93 27.34
CA LYS A 614 14.76 25.39 26.39
C LYS A 614 13.78 26.45 25.92
N GLU A 615 13.32 27.35 26.79
CA GLU A 615 12.46 28.48 26.43
C GLU A 615 13.15 29.44 25.46
N VAL A 616 14.42 29.77 25.70
CA VAL A 616 15.23 30.59 24.79
C VAL A 616 15.41 29.89 23.44
N LYS A 617 15.66 28.58 23.45
CA LYS A 617 15.80 27.79 22.22
C LYS A 617 14.49 27.71 21.43
N ILE A 618 13.35 27.56 22.12
CA ILE A 618 12.01 27.59 21.51
C ILE A 618 11.80 28.95 20.85
N HIS A 619 12.07 30.05 21.56
CA HIS A 619 11.90 31.40 21.01
C HIS A 619 12.79 31.65 19.78
N HIS A 620 14.02 31.15 19.79
CA HIS A 620 14.93 31.23 18.64
C HIS A 620 14.41 30.43 17.44
N LEU A 621 13.90 29.21 17.68
CA LEU A 621 13.33 28.36 16.63
C LEU A 621 12.04 28.96 16.05
N GLU A 622 11.17 29.53 16.89
CA GLU A 622 9.96 30.25 16.45
C GLU A 622 10.33 31.43 15.55
N THR A 623 11.33 32.23 15.96
CA THR A 623 11.82 33.35 15.16
C THR A 623 12.40 32.89 13.81
N ASN A 624 13.14 31.77 13.79
CA ASN A 624 13.67 31.22 12.55
C ASN A 624 12.56 30.67 11.64
N LEU A 625 11.56 29.99 12.20
CA LEU A 625 10.40 29.51 11.45
C LEU A 625 9.61 30.66 10.81
N GLU A 626 9.42 31.77 11.54
CA GLU A 626 8.74 32.94 11.00
C GLU A 626 9.54 33.61 9.88
N LYS A 627 10.88 33.66 10.00
CA LYS A 627 11.78 34.09 8.92
C LYS A 627 11.68 33.19 7.68
N THR A 628 11.72 31.87 7.85
CA THR A 628 11.58 30.93 6.72
C THR A 628 10.19 31.00 6.11
N ARG A 629 9.14 31.22 6.91
CA ARG A 629 7.78 31.42 6.41
C ARG A 629 7.68 32.68 5.56
N SER A 630 8.18 33.81 6.05
CA SER A 630 8.17 35.07 5.30
C SER A 630 9.00 35.00 4.01
N GLN A 631 10.13 34.29 4.00
CA GLN A 631 10.89 33.99 2.79
C GLN A 631 10.09 33.17 1.77
N ARG A 632 9.43 32.09 2.21
CA ARG A 632 8.57 31.29 1.33
C ARG A 632 7.41 32.10 0.75
N GLU A 633 6.77 32.95 1.55
CA GLU A 633 5.70 33.84 1.06
C GLU A 633 6.23 34.86 0.02
N GLN A 634 7.47 35.34 0.18
CA GLN A 634 8.11 36.19 -0.82
C GLN A 634 8.44 35.42 -2.11
N GLU A 635 8.97 34.20 -2.00
CA GLU A 635 9.23 33.31 -3.14
C GLU A 635 7.94 32.97 -3.89
N GLU A 636 6.86 32.63 -3.19
CA GLU A 636 5.55 32.38 -3.78
C GLU A 636 5.04 33.59 -4.56
N LYS A 637 5.17 34.80 -4.01
CA LYS A 637 4.79 36.04 -4.72
C LYS A 637 5.63 36.25 -5.98
N LEU A 638 6.93 35.96 -5.93
CA LEU A 638 7.81 36.04 -7.09
C LEU A 638 7.43 35.00 -8.16
N ILE A 639 7.13 33.76 -7.75
CA ILE A 639 6.69 32.69 -8.66
C ILE A 639 5.37 33.08 -9.32
N ILE A 640 4.38 33.55 -8.55
CA ILE A 640 3.08 33.99 -9.09
C ILE A 640 3.26 35.14 -10.09
N SER A 641 4.11 36.12 -9.77
CA SER A 641 4.44 37.23 -10.68
C SER A 641 5.13 36.74 -11.96
N ALA A 642 6.10 35.83 -11.85
CA ALA A 642 6.79 35.24 -13.00
C ALA A 642 5.83 34.44 -13.90
N TRP A 643 4.93 33.66 -13.30
CA TRP A 643 3.89 32.92 -14.02
C TRP A 643 2.91 33.84 -14.73
N TYR A 644 2.46 34.90 -14.05
CA TYR A 644 1.58 35.91 -14.66
C TYR A 644 2.27 36.59 -15.85
N ASN A 645 3.52 37.03 -15.70
CA ASN A 645 4.28 37.66 -16.77
C ASN A 645 4.53 36.71 -17.96
N THR A 646 4.86 35.45 -17.68
CA THR A 646 5.06 34.43 -18.72
C THR A 646 3.75 34.11 -19.43
N GLY A 647 2.64 33.99 -18.69
CA GLY A 647 1.30 33.81 -19.26
C GLY A 647 0.89 34.99 -20.14
N MET A 648 1.20 36.22 -19.72
CA MET A 648 0.97 37.41 -20.53
C MET A 648 1.84 37.46 -21.79
N ALA A 649 3.12 37.10 -21.70
CA ALA A 649 4.00 37.01 -22.87
C ALA A 649 3.52 35.96 -23.87
N LEU A 650 3.10 34.77 -23.40
CA LEU A 650 2.52 33.73 -24.26
C LEU A 650 1.19 34.16 -24.89
N HIS A 651 0.35 34.88 -24.14
CA HIS A 651 -0.89 35.42 -24.67
C HIS A 651 -0.64 36.48 -25.76
N GLN A 652 0.34 37.37 -25.55
CA GLN A 652 0.78 38.34 -26.55
C GLN A 652 1.33 37.62 -27.79
N GLN A 653 2.21 36.62 -27.62
CA GLN A 653 2.76 35.85 -28.74
C GLN A 653 1.67 35.09 -29.51
N ALA A 654 0.70 34.49 -28.83
CA ALA A 654 -0.43 33.81 -29.49
C ALA A 654 -1.33 34.81 -30.24
N THR A 655 -1.51 36.02 -29.71
CA THR A 655 -2.27 37.09 -30.36
C THR A 655 -1.51 37.65 -31.57
N GLU A 656 -0.19 37.80 -31.45
CA GLU A 656 0.70 38.17 -32.56
C GLU A 656 0.74 37.10 -33.65
N GLN A 657 0.79 35.82 -33.30
CA GLN A 657 0.73 34.72 -34.27
C GLN A 657 -0.62 34.67 -35.01
N ARG A 658 -1.75 34.91 -34.32
CA ARG A 658 -3.06 35.07 -34.98
C ARG A 658 -3.09 36.30 -35.89
N SER A 659 -2.48 37.40 -35.45
CA SER A 659 -2.37 38.63 -36.24
C SER A 659 -1.43 38.47 -37.44
N ALA A 660 -0.37 37.67 -37.31
CA ALA A 660 0.59 37.35 -38.37
C ALA A 660 0.01 36.35 -39.39
N ALA A 661 -0.78 35.38 -38.93
CA ALA A 661 -1.56 34.52 -39.82
C ALA A 661 -2.59 35.33 -40.64
N SER A 662 -3.16 36.40 -40.05
CA SER A 662 -4.01 37.36 -40.78
C SER A 662 -3.22 38.35 -41.66
N SER A 663 -1.91 38.54 -41.45
CA SER A 663 -1.09 39.47 -42.24
C SER A 663 -0.50 38.82 -43.49
N SER A 664 -0.50 37.49 -43.60
CA SER A 664 -0.14 36.73 -44.80
C SER A 664 -1.03 37.05 -46.02
N ALA A 665 -2.18 37.68 -45.82
CA ALA A 665 -3.10 38.09 -46.89
C ALA A 665 -3.13 39.62 -47.11
N GLN A 666 -2.02 40.33 -46.87
CA GLN A 666 -1.94 41.77 -47.15
C GLN A 666 -1.53 42.04 -48.61
N SER A 667 -2.46 42.61 -49.37
CA SER A 667 -2.22 43.22 -50.68
C SER A 667 -1.03 44.19 -50.65
N PHE A 668 -0.22 44.22 -51.70
CA PHE A 668 0.97 45.07 -51.87
C PHE A 668 0.75 46.55 -51.44
N LEU A 669 -0.44 47.08 -51.67
CA LEU A 669 -0.82 48.45 -51.26
C LEU A 669 -0.95 48.63 -49.73
N ALA A 670 -1.32 47.58 -48.99
CA ALA A 670 -1.38 47.61 -47.53
C ALA A 670 0.02 47.59 -46.89
N GLN A 671 0.95 46.81 -47.46
CA GLN A 671 2.38 46.85 -47.08
C GLN A 671 3.00 48.23 -47.36
N GLN A 672 2.66 48.86 -48.50
CA GLN A 672 3.16 50.19 -48.83
C GLN A 672 2.67 51.27 -47.84
N ARG A 673 1.42 51.15 -47.34
CA ARG A 673 0.89 52.06 -46.30
C ARG A 673 1.57 51.88 -44.94
N GLN A 674 1.92 50.65 -44.57
CA GLN A 674 2.65 50.38 -43.32
C GLN A 674 4.09 50.88 -43.38
N ALA A 675 4.80 50.71 -44.50
CA ALA A 675 6.15 51.23 -44.70
C ALA A 675 6.20 52.77 -44.64
N THR A 676 5.18 53.45 -45.16
CA THR A 676 5.05 54.92 -45.03
C THR A 676 4.71 55.37 -43.62
N ASN A 677 3.91 54.60 -42.87
CA ASN A 677 3.57 54.91 -41.48
C ASN A 677 4.72 54.62 -40.50
N ALA A 678 5.50 53.57 -40.72
CA ALA A 678 6.69 53.25 -39.92
C ALA A 678 7.76 54.35 -40.01
N ARG A 679 7.91 55.01 -41.17
CA ARG A 679 8.79 56.18 -41.33
C ARG A 679 8.27 57.46 -40.66
N ARG A 680 6.98 57.55 -40.34
CA ARG A 680 6.38 58.69 -39.59
C ARG A 680 6.32 58.46 -38.08
N GLY A 681 6.49 57.23 -37.59
CA GLY A 681 6.30 56.88 -36.17
C GLY A 681 7.53 57.00 -35.26
N HIS A 682 8.70 57.40 -35.76
CA HIS A 682 9.93 57.47 -34.94
C HIS A 682 10.11 58.78 -34.13
N LEU A 683 9.04 59.48 -33.81
CA LEU A 683 9.07 60.59 -32.86
C LEU A 683 7.90 60.47 -31.89
N GLY A 684 8.18 59.91 -30.71
CA GLY A 684 7.28 59.97 -29.58
C GLY A 684 6.94 58.62 -28.96
N ARG A 685 7.87 58.05 -28.20
CA ARG A 685 7.51 57.33 -26.97
C ARG A 685 8.66 57.31 -25.98
N THR A 686 8.65 58.31 -25.10
CA THR A 686 9.40 58.33 -23.84
C THR A 686 8.93 57.16 -22.96
N GLN A 687 9.87 56.31 -22.56
CA GLN A 687 9.72 55.34 -21.47
C GLN A 687 9.63 56.09 -20.14
N PRO A 688 8.71 55.73 -19.22
CA PRO A 688 8.87 56.04 -17.81
C PRO A 688 9.76 54.96 -17.16
N LEU A 689 10.91 55.41 -16.67
CA LEU A 689 11.81 54.66 -15.79
C LEU A 689 11.08 54.30 -14.49
N LEU A 690 10.89 53.00 -14.25
CA LEU A 690 10.52 52.47 -12.94
C LEU A 690 11.74 52.53 -12.02
N ALA A 691 11.64 53.39 -11.01
CA ALA A 691 12.65 53.65 -10.01
C ALA A 691 12.95 52.39 -9.17
N LYS A 692 14.23 52.02 -9.12
CA LYS A 692 14.82 51.13 -8.12
C LYS A 692 14.72 51.82 -6.75
N TYR A 693 13.93 51.26 -5.82
CA TYR A 693 14.07 51.57 -4.41
C TYR A 693 15.24 50.74 -3.85
N GLY A 694 16.25 51.45 -3.35
CA GLY A 694 17.43 50.89 -2.75
C GLY A 694 17.22 50.51 -1.29
N ASP A 695 17.87 49.40 -0.93
CA ASP A 695 18.19 49.01 0.43
C ASP A 695 18.89 50.14 1.20
N LYS A 696 18.39 50.40 2.41
CA LYS A 696 19.20 50.91 3.53
C LYS A 696 18.83 50.13 4.79
N PRO A 697 19.82 49.64 5.56
CA PRO A 697 19.57 48.92 6.80
C PRO A 697 19.28 49.92 7.94
N PRO A 698 18.43 49.59 8.92
CA PRO A 698 18.40 50.34 10.17
C PRO A 698 19.53 49.87 11.08
N GLN A 699 20.28 50.86 11.54
CA GLN A 699 21.31 50.75 12.56
C GLN A 699 20.71 50.31 13.89
N LEU A 700 21.54 49.55 14.62
CA LEU A 700 21.42 49.25 16.04
C LEU A 700 21.13 50.51 16.87
N HIS A 701 20.12 50.40 17.75
CA HIS A 701 20.19 50.89 19.11
C HIS A 701 19.41 49.99 20.05
#